data_AF-A0A9W9X1Q8-F1
#
_entry.id   AF-A0A9W9X1Q8-F1
#
_cell.length_a   1.000
_cell.length_b   1.000
_cell.length_c   1.000
_cell.angle_alpha   90.00
_cell.angle_beta   90.00
_cell.angle_gamma   90.00
#
_symmetry.space_group_name_H-M   'P 1'
#
loop_
_entity.id
_entity.type
_entity.pdbx_description
1 polymer ?
#
loop_
_entity_poly.entity_id
_entity_poly.type
_entity_poly.pdbx_seq_one_letter_code
_entity_poly.pdbx_strand_id
1 'polypeptide(L)'
;MAHHFSFRGKNQTDMEKARENIIHQYDGHHHRSSGMRFRQPSANPETIEDRMLELEYDRDGYGKKKYLNPNGDEDHEKYTDLDTYYSSNKEYPRRLVVQATPETYEGTDYPPRHWRRRHIRGRVPFIITLAELCLNPFGLRRFDGVPVNENKEEGDDTNQKQESLVKSSKQPLHWIPSALFTLMLSTLHWITSILLTLTLSWIIPVVLFFEICTTPWNDDGTAEPYKKYQNVHWNWPKHAMNLLDQSPNNHQRQSKIASLTIPRRLVVKDKTTNQWASKKTEDLRDGKTGMLQPYIFLSFSRANYLDKTKEELREMLYQVAERMIQHENLHKDPQDPPLEAFWVDVDCVSGDMRIPVNGVESECTRDINTICDAVRCAKRVYIVLPTESENDKRIWGQRIWTFPEVLLAANRIRYCFTHSASTSLSTPHELTLSDMYNSFWQPPKSDLNVNEHEDAIGYLIGHYTNSLQLSELQLFTFAVQAMAMQTTGVDTMGYTTRDMAYAAMGLLSYRLTPNDSDNVFQAIARLSIVNDSNQLLERLLCLWPDPKNPTVDIPPKLASTGSERILRNIADKDQYGTHLWDIKPLCDVVGVGDDLYEPTVIVDRCRGIPIRWKDFPKLNYAKELSGMSATISQTIVYFGIFFAGSGFALFMSAIALAVSTIDYRGQQPQLASDVMRIIREVIVPQYLVAIALYFGVAWIISWLSPWAVRKLCSDGVQGCSSHLVGFEGTMPLHDLEKIIYGNFNNRLSYSASSTVFSGKLRDSELRMSREPHDPKYWKNVFQELKLPTTHRIFTLVDTGDMTVSVISAERPPVVALICGREGGMLRVLLCSWRFEKNCLYREGVVRMRSSLEALATRNDWLKISLASQGDVNRTRLGHLKKRHSSTSNPSPPNPTD
;
A
#
# COMPACT_ATOMS: atom_id res chain seq x y z
N MET A 1 -4.61 60.84 -36.91
CA MET A 1 -3.99 60.28 -35.69
C MET A 1 -5.08 59.60 -34.88
N ALA A 2 -5.28 58.30 -35.09
CA ALA A 2 -6.21 57.48 -34.32
C ALA A 2 -5.38 56.56 -33.42
N HIS A 3 -5.56 56.70 -32.11
CA HIS A 3 -4.86 55.91 -31.11
C HIS A 3 -5.38 54.47 -31.11
N HIS A 4 -4.46 53.53 -31.32
CA HIS A 4 -4.64 52.11 -31.04
C HIS A 4 -4.96 51.91 -29.56
N PHE A 5 -6.18 51.49 -29.25
CA PHE A 5 -6.49 50.87 -27.96
C PHE A 5 -6.00 49.42 -27.99
N SER A 6 -4.98 49.15 -27.18
CA SER A 6 -4.52 47.81 -26.84
C SER A 6 -5.64 47.04 -26.15
N PHE A 7 -6.10 45.95 -26.78
CA PHE A 7 -6.93 44.94 -26.12
C PHE A 7 -6.16 44.39 -24.91
N ARG A 8 -6.58 44.81 -23.71
CA ARG A 8 -6.10 44.27 -22.43
C ARG A 8 -6.70 42.88 -22.29
N GLY A 9 -5.93 41.84 -22.57
CA GLY A 9 -6.35 40.45 -22.35
C GLY A 9 -6.83 40.27 -20.91
N LYS A 10 -8.00 39.66 -20.72
CA LYS A 10 -8.47 39.27 -19.38
C LYS A 10 -7.41 38.39 -18.72
N ASN A 11 -6.96 38.76 -17.53
CA ASN A 11 -6.10 37.90 -16.72
C ASN A 11 -6.87 36.61 -16.41
N GLN A 12 -6.40 35.50 -16.96
CA GLN A 12 -6.98 34.18 -16.77
C GLN A 12 -6.96 33.78 -15.30
N THR A 13 -8.08 33.26 -14.79
CA THR A 13 -8.21 32.84 -13.38
C THR A 13 -7.36 31.60 -13.10
N ASP A 14 -6.93 31.40 -11.86
CA ASP A 14 -6.10 30.23 -11.51
C ASP A 14 -6.84 28.90 -11.72
N MET A 15 -8.16 28.91 -11.60
CA MET A 15 -9.04 27.78 -11.94
C MET A 15 -8.98 27.43 -13.43
N GLU A 16 -9.06 28.43 -14.32
CA GLU A 16 -8.95 28.22 -15.78
C GLU A 16 -7.57 27.67 -16.16
N LYS A 17 -6.49 28.22 -15.58
CA LYS A 17 -5.12 27.71 -15.80
C LYS A 17 -4.95 26.27 -15.32
N ALA A 18 -5.50 25.93 -14.15
CA ALA A 18 -5.46 24.57 -13.63
C ALA A 18 -6.21 23.59 -14.54
N ARG A 19 -7.40 23.99 -15.01
CA ARG A 19 -8.22 23.20 -15.93
C ARG A 19 -7.51 22.97 -17.26
N GLU A 20 -6.95 24.01 -17.87
CA GLU A 20 -6.18 23.90 -19.10
C GLU A 20 -4.94 23.02 -18.93
N ASN A 21 -4.22 23.15 -17.80
CA ASN A 21 -3.10 22.27 -17.52
C ASN A 21 -3.55 20.80 -17.39
N ILE A 22 -4.67 20.51 -16.72
CA ILE A 22 -5.24 19.16 -16.64
C ILE A 22 -5.58 18.66 -18.04
N ILE A 23 -6.35 19.41 -18.85
CA ILE A 23 -6.70 19.00 -20.22
C ILE A 23 -5.44 18.69 -21.03
N HIS A 24 -4.42 19.54 -20.95
CA HIS A 24 -3.14 19.33 -21.61
C HIS A 24 -2.37 18.11 -21.09
N GLN A 25 -2.56 17.68 -19.83
CA GLN A 25 -1.91 16.48 -19.28
C GLN A 25 -2.66 15.16 -19.59
N TYR A 26 -3.92 15.24 -20.02
CA TYR A 26 -4.79 14.09 -20.31
C TYR A 26 -5.20 14.01 -21.78
N ASP A 27 -4.36 14.50 -22.69
CA ASP A 27 -4.65 14.56 -24.13
C ASP A 27 -4.52 13.22 -24.88
N GLY A 28 -4.01 12.18 -24.22
CA GLY A 28 -3.79 10.86 -24.80
C GLY A 28 -2.69 10.77 -25.88
N HIS A 29 -2.06 11.89 -26.23
CA HIS A 29 -1.11 11.99 -27.34
C HIS A 29 0.31 11.59 -26.93
N HIS A 30 1.15 11.42 -27.95
CA HIS A 30 2.57 11.20 -27.75
C HIS A 30 3.30 12.52 -27.53
N HIS A 31 4.04 12.59 -26.44
CA HIS A 31 4.83 13.75 -26.07
C HIS A 31 6.30 13.42 -25.96
N ARG A 32 7.14 14.44 -26.16
CA ARG A 32 8.58 14.37 -25.93
C ARG A 32 8.97 15.36 -24.84
N SER A 33 9.68 14.89 -23.82
CA SER A 33 10.27 15.73 -22.79
C SER A 33 11.57 15.11 -22.29
N SER A 34 12.59 15.95 -22.07
CA SER A 34 13.93 15.53 -21.63
C SER A 34 14.54 14.40 -22.48
N GLY A 35 14.37 14.45 -23.81
CA GLY A 35 14.90 13.43 -24.74
C GLY A 35 14.16 12.08 -24.73
N MET A 36 12.99 12.01 -24.09
CA MET A 36 12.21 10.78 -23.95
C MET A 36 10.83 10.93 -24.59
N ARG A 37 10.38 9.89 -25.31
CA ARG A 37 9.01 9.77 -25.83
C ARG A 37 8.15 9.01 -24.81
N PHE A 38 6.98 9.55 -24.50
CA PHE A 38 5.97 8.92 -23.66
C PHE A 38 4.58 9.22 -24.22
N ARG A 39 3.59 8.44 -23.80
CA ARG A 39 2.17 8.66 -24.09
C ARG A 39 1.51 9.24 -22.84
N GLN A 40 0.79 10.33 -22.99
CA GLN A 40 -0.04 10.88 -21.92
C GLN A 40 -1.29 9.99 -21.70
N PRO A 41 -1.88 9.99 -20.50
CA PRO A 41 -3.16 9.35 -20.29
C PRO A 41 -4.26 10.03 -21.10
N SER A 42 -5.34 9.32 -21.41
CA SER A 42 -6.57 9.93 -21.88
C SER A 42 -7.60 9.95 -20.75
N ALA A 43 -8.37 11.04 -20.63
CA ALA A 43 -9.44 11.14 -19.65
C ALA A 43 -10.76 11.55 -20.32
N ASN A 44 -11.85 10.97 -19.83
CA ASN A 44 -13.19 11.42 -20.17
C ASN A 44 -13.46 12.79 -19.51
N PRO A 45 -14.36 13.61 -20.06
CA PRO A 45 -14.72 14.90 -19.47
C PRO A 45 -15.12 14.80 -17.98
N GLU A 46 -15.87 13.75 -17.61
CA GLU A 46 -16.24 13.49 -16.21
C GLU A 46 -15.03 13.33 -15.29
N THR A 47 -13.98 12.65 -15.75
CA THR A 47 -12.74 12.49 -14.99
C THR A 47 -12.04 13.83 -14.81
N ILE A 48 -12.07 14.71 -15.81
CA ILE A 48 -11.48 16.05 -15.71
C ILE A 48 -12.24 16.88 -14.67
N GLU A 49 -13.58 16.82 -14.66
CA GLU A 49 -14.41 17.50 -13.66
C GLU A 49 -14.20 16.92 -12.25
N ASP A 50 -14.12 15.60 -12.10
CA ASP A 50 -13.76 14.96 -10.83
C ASP A 50 -12.37 15.43 -10.35
N ARG A 51 -11.39 15.56 -11.26
CA ARG A 51 -10.06 16.12 -10.91
C ARG A 51 -10.15 17.58 -10.49
N MET A 52 -10.99 18.39 -11.12
CA MET A 52 -11.19 19.79 -10.72
C MET A 52 -11.83 19.89 -9.33
N LEU A 53 -12.84 19.08 -9.05
CA LEU A 53 -13.49 19.00 -7.73
C LEU A 53 -12.50 18.57 -6.63
N GLU A 54 -11.56 17.68 -6.93
CA GLU A 54 -10.50 17.33 -5.97
C GLU A 54 -9.67 18.56 -5.57
N LEU A 55 -9.37 19.46 -6.52
CA LEU A 55 -8.55 20.66 -6.29
C LEU A 55 -9.29 21.76 -5.53
N GLU A 56 -10.61 21.83 -5.64
CA GLU A 56 -11.44 22.85 -4.99
C GLU A 56 -11.32 22.84 -3.45
N TYR A 57 -11.13 21.65 -2.86
CA TYR A 57 -11.19 21.45 -1.41
C TYR A 57 -9.83 21.55 -0.69
N ASP A 58 -8.71 21.66 -1.42
CA ASP A 58 -7.42 21.85 -0.76
C ASP A 58 -7.26 23.30 -0.29
N ARG A 59 -6.66 23.50 0.90
CA ARG A 59 -6.49 24.83 1.54
C ARG A 59 -5.83 25.88 0.63
N ASP A 60 -5.06 25.44 -0.37
CA ASP A 60 -4.29 26.28 -1.29
C ASP A 60 -4.99 26.54 -2.65
N GLY A 61 -6.19 25.98 -2.87
CA GLY A 61 -6.99 26.16 -4.09
C GLY A 61 -6.37 25.54 -5.36
N TYR A 62 -6.69 26.13 -6.52
CA TYR A 62 -6.30 25.65 -7.86
C TYR A 62 -4.84 25.97 -8.28
N GLY A 63 -4.05 26.60 -7.40
CA GLY A 63 -2.70 27.04 -7.71
C GLY A 63 -1.65 25.92 -7.77
N LYS A 64 -0.41 26.30 -8.09
CA LYS A 64 0.75 25.41 -7.92
C LYS A 64 1.03 25.24 -6.43
N LYS A 65 1.42 24.03 -6.02
CA LYS A 65 1.80 23.73 -4.64
C LYS A 65 3.29 23.66 -4.48
N LYS A 66 3.76 24.11 -3.32
CA LYS A 66 5.15 24.08 -2.90
C LYS A 66 5.51 22.74 -2.28
N TYR A 67 6.74 22.30 -2.50
CA TYR A 67 7.31 21.07 -1.97
C TYR A 67 8.51 21.39 -1.08
N LEU A 68 8.51 20.79 0.11
CA LEU A 68 9.62 20.84 1.08
C LEU A 68 10.59 19.69 0.80
N ASN A 69 11.87 20.00 0.64
CA ASN A 69 12.92 19.00 0.52
C ASN A 69 13.16 18.27 1.86
N PRO A 70 13.92 17.16 1.88
CA PRO A 70 14.29 16.46 3.11
C PRO A 70 15.09 17.31 4.12
N ASN A 71 15.61 18.48 3.73
CA ASN A 71 16.31 19.42 4.61
C ASN A 71 15.36 20.46 5.24
N GLY A 72 14.09 20.49 4.82
CA GLY A 72 13.09 21.44 5.29
C GLY A 72 12.98 22.74 4.48
N ASP A 73 13.69 22.88 3.36
CA ASP A 73 13.64 24.07 2.50
C ASP A 73 12.56 23.96 1.40
N GLU A 74 11.92 25.08 1.07
CA GLU A 74 10.95 25.18 -0.04
C GLU A 74 11.66 25.33 -1.40
N ASP A 75 11.73 24.27 -2.21
CA ASP A 75 12.46 24.34 -3.49
C ASP A 75 11.57 24.42 -4.74
N HIS A 76 10.38 23.81 -4.72
CA HIS A 76 9.67 23.52 -5.98
C HIS A 76 8.15 23.71 -5.96
N GLU A 77 7.65 24.50 -6.91
CA GLU A 77 6.22 24.70 -7.17
C GLU A 77 5.72 23.86 -8.35
N LYS A 78 4.62 23.12 -8.15
CA LYS A 78 4.04 22.27 -9.20
C LYS A 78 2.52 22.11 -9.09
N TYR A 79 1.86 21.98 -10.25
CA TYR A 79 0.44 21.65 -10.30
C TYR A 79 0.15 20.20 -9.86
N THR A 80 -1.01 20.03 -9.24
CA THR A 80 -1.68 18.78 -8.86
C THR A 80 -2.37 18.12 -10.06
N ASP A 81 -1.59 17.74 -11.07
CA ASP A 81 -2.11 17.20 -12.33
C ASP A 81 -2.08 15.67 -12.44
N LEU A 82 -0.88 15.11 -12.55
CA LEU A 82 -0.58 13.68 -12.63
C LEU A 82 0.12 13.23 -11.36
N ASP A 83 0.12 11.93 -11.12
CA ASP A 83 0.85 11.31 -10.01
C ASP A 83 2.33 11.67 -10.11
N THR A 84 2.97 11.84 -8.95
CA THR A 84 4.35 12.28 -8.86
C THR A 84 5.18 11.36 -7.99
N TYR A 85 6.49 11.40 -8.19
CA TYR A 85 7.47 10.73 -7.33
C TYR A 85 8.62 11.69 -7.03
N TYR A 86 9.26 11.51 -5.89
CA TYR A 86 10.47 12.25 -5.54
C TYR A 86 11.67 11.65 -6.27
N SER A 87 12.39 12.48 -7.05
CA SER A 87 13.56 12.03 -7.80
C SER A 87 14.82 12.25 -6.97
N SER A 88 15.31 11.25 -6.24
CA SER A 88 16.52 11.37 -5.40
C SER A 88 17.74 11.93 -6.14
N ASN A 89 17.98 11.51 -7.39
CA ASN A 89 19.09 12.02 -8.20
C ASN A 89 19.00 13.52 -8.57
N LYS A 90 17.82 14.13 -8.47
CA LYS A 90 17.59 15.52 -8.86
C LYS A 90 17.01 16.38 -7.74
N GLU A 91 16.69 15.75 -6.61
CA GLU A 91 16.15 16.37 -5.41
C GLU A 91 14.81 17.10 -5.58
N TYR A 92 14.01 16.77 -6.62
CA TYR A 92 12.69 17.39 -6.86
C TYR A 92 11.58 16.45 -7.35
N PRO A 93 10.29 16.79 -7.15
CA PRO A 93 9.15 15.95 -7.55
C PRO A 93 8.90 15.93 -9.06
N ARG A 94 8.91 14.75 -9.68
CA ARG A 94 8.66 14.55 -11.12
C ARG A 94 7.34 13.84 -11.38
N ARG A 95 6.72 14.12 -12.52
CA ARG A 95 5.50 13.40 -12.95
C ARG A 95 5.87 11.94 -13.23
N LEU A 96 5.03 11.04 -12.78
CA LEU A 96 5.26 9.61 -12.85
C LEU A 96 5.22 9.13 -14.30
N VAL A 97 6.22 8.35 -14.66
CA VAL A 97 6.34 7.70 -15.97
C VAL A 97 6.54 6.23 -15.70
N VAL A 98 5.64 5.42 -16.24
CA VAL A 98 5.58 3.97 -16.05
C VAL A 98 5.89 3.26 -17.35
N GLN A 99 6.77 2.28 -17.30
CA GLN A 99 6.99 1.35 -18.39
C GLN A 99 5.79 0.42 -18.54
N ALA A 100 5.36 0.15 -19.77
CA ALA A 100 4.23 -0.71 -20.07
C ALA A 100 4.61 -1.71 -21.17
N THR A 101 4.08 -2.93 -21.06
CA THR A 101 4.19 -3.94 -22.12
C THR A 101 3.48 -3.47 -23.39
N PRO A 102 3.81 -4.02 -24.58
CA PRO A 102 3.19 -3.59 -25.83
C PRO A 102 1.65 -3.64 -25.81
N GLU A 103 1.07 -4.73 -25.29
CA GLU A 103 -0.37 -4.87 -25.12
C GLU A 103 -0.98 -3.74 -24.29
N THR A 104 -0.35 -3.40 -23.17
CA THR A 104 -0.85 -2.38 -22.24
C THR A 104 -0.55 -0.97 -22.72
N TYR A 105 0.49 -0.77 -23.52
CA TYR A 105 0.86 0.53 -24.09
C TYR A 105 -0.12 0.96 -25.20
N GLU A 106 -0.58 0.01 -26.00
CA GLU A 106 -1.53 0.22 -27.08
C GLU A 106 -2.98 0.16 -26.60
N GLY A 107 -3.26 -0.63 -25.57
CA GLY A 107 -4.60 -0.82 -25.00
C GLY A 107 -5.29 0.49 -24.55
N THR A 108 -6.62 0.48 -24.70
CA THR A 108 -7.55 1.53 -24.27
C THR A 108 -7.64 1.61 -22.74
N ASP A 109 -7.93 2.81 -22.24
CA ASP A 109 -7.92 3.14 -20.82
C ASP A 109 -9.25 2.71 -20.17
N TYR A 110 -9.23 1.64 -19.36
CA TYR A 110 -10.36 1.27 -18.49
C TYR A 110 -9.77 0.87 -17.13
N PRO A 111 -9.61 1.76 -16.11
CA PRO A 111 -10.08 3.14 -15.81
C PRO A 111 -9.12 4.28 -16.24
N PRO A 112 -9.40 5.59 -15.98
CA PRO A 112 -8.44 6.68 -16.22
C PRO A 112 -7.10 6.45 -15.52
N ARG A 113 -6.00 6.66 -16.24
CA ARG A 113 -4.62 6.58 -15.73
C ARG A 113 -4.19 7.97 -15.26
N HIS A 114 -3.52 8.07 -14.11
CA HIS A 114 -2.98 9.34 -13.61
C HIS A 114 -1.47 9.47 -13.83
N TRP A 115 -0.88 8.67 -14.72
CA TRP A 115 0.55 8.66 -15.03
C TRP A 115 0.80 8.51 -16.53
N ARG A 116 2.04 8.81 -16.96
CA ARG A 116 2.47 8.69 -18.35
C ARG A 116 3.02 7.30 -18.63
N ARG A 117 2.85 6.79 -19.87
CA ARG A 117 3.33 5.48 -20.29
C ARG A 117 4.54 5.56 -21.22
N ARG A 118 5.41 4.55 -21.17
CA ARG A 118 6.54 4.36 -22.08
C ARG A 118 6.74 2.88 -22.37
N HIS A 119 7.31 2.54 -23.53
CA HIS A 119 7.79 1.18 -23.78
C HIS A 119 8.86 0.76 -22.76
N ILE A 120 8.85 -0.53 -22.45
CA ILE A 120 9.91 -1.15 -21.67
C ILE A 120 11.25 -0.99 -22.42
N ARG A 121 12.29 -0.59 -21.69
CA ARG A 121 13.63 -0.35 -22.22
C ARG A 121 14.67 -0.66 -21.15
N GLY A 122 15.66 -1.47 -21.54
CA GLY A 122 16.86 -1.76 -20.80
C GLY A 122 18.01 -0.80 -21.11
N ARG A 123 18.95 -0.69 -20.18
CA ARG A 123 20.25 -0.04 -20.41
C ARG A 123 21.37 -1.08 -20.27
N VAL A 124 21.38 -2.02 -21.20
CA VAL A 124 22.42 -3.04 -21.27
C VAL A 124 23.75 -2.38 -21.68
N PRO A 125 24.88 -2.69 -21.00
CA PRO A 125 26.20 -2.26 -21.44
C PRO A 125 26.49 -2.63 -22.89
N PHE A 126 27.08 -1.71 -23.66
CA PHE A 126 27.38 -1.90 -25.08
C PHE A 126 28.20 -3.17 -25.34
N ILE A 127 29.19 -3.44 -24.49
CA ILE A 127 30.07 -4.60 -24.59
C ILE A 127 29.29 -5.93 -24.53
N ILE A 128 28.23 -6.01 -23.71
CA ILE A 128 27.38 -7.21 -23.63
C ILE A 128 26.52 -7.32 -24.88
N THR A 129 25.93 -6.22 -25.34
CA THR A 129 25.14 -6.24 -26.58
C THR A 129 25.98 -6.62 -27.80
N LEU A 130 27.25 -6.20 -27.83
CA LEU A 130 28.19 -6.55 -28.89
C LEU A 130 28.62 -8.01 -28.79
N ALA A 131 28.89 -8.51 -27.58
CA ALA A 131 29.21 -9.91 -27.34
C ALA A 131 28.06 -10.83 -27.77
N GLU A 132 26.81 -10.49 -27.43
CA GLU A 132 25.63 -11.25 -27.84
C GLU A 132 25.33 -11.10 -29.34
N LEU A 133 25.62 -9.95 -29.96
CA LEU A 133 25.53 -9.81 -31.42
C LEU A 133 26.55 -10.73 -32.13
N CYS A 134 27.76 -10.87 -31.58
CA CYS A 134 28.78 -11.74 -32.13
C CYS A 134 28.41 -13.21 -31.96
N LEU A 135 27.94 -13.61 -30.78
CA LEU A 135 27.67 -15.01 -30.44
C LEU A 135 26.30 -15.48 -30.93
N ASN A 136 25.26 -14.67 -30.75
CA ASN A 136 23.88 -14.99 -31.07
C ASN A 136 23.20 -13.89 -31.93
N PRO A 137 23.66 -13.63 -33.18
CA PRO A 137 23.18 -12.52 -34.01
C PRO A 137 21.68 -12.53 -34.31
N PHE A 138 21.05 -13.70 -34.29
CA PHE A 138 19.62 -13.88 -34.57
C PHE A 138 18.77 -14.03 -33.30
N GLY A 139 19.37 -13.97 -32.10
CA GLY A 139 18.65 -14.06 -30.82
C GLY A 139 17.93 -15.40 -30.61
N LEU A 140 18.46 -16.48 -31.20
CA LEU A 140 17.88 -17.82 -31.15
C LEU A 140 18.01 -18.42 -29.74
N ARG A 141 16.93 -19.00 -29.22
CA ARG A 141 16.87 -19.58 -27.86
C ARG A 141 17.91 -20.66 -27.58
N ARG A 142 18.20 -21.51 -28.57
CA ARG A 142 19.19 -22.60 -28.43
C ARG A 142 20.60 -22.10 -28.12
N PHE A 143 20.92 -20.87 -28.54
CA PHE A 143 22.24 -20.27 -28.38
C PHE A 143 22.28 -19.25 -27.23
N ASP A 144 21.28 -19.28 -26.34
CA ASP A 144 21.22 -18.44 -25.14
C ASP A 144 22.07 -18.97 -23.97
N GLY A 145 22.82 -20.07 -24.15
CA GLY A 145 23.93 -20.42 -23.23
C GLY A 145 23.49 -21.07 -21.93
N VAL A 146 22.21 -21.46 -21.88
CA VAL A 146 21.63 -22.33 -20.86
C VAL A 146 22.20 -23.75 -21.06
N PRO A 147 22.80 -24.39 -20.04
CA PRO A 147 23.13 -25.79 -20.11
C PRO A 147 21.83 -26.59 -20.25
N VAL A 148 21.71 -27.35 -21.33
CA VAL A 148 20.59 -28.28 -21.51
C VAL A 148 20.82 -29.41 -20.51
N ASN A 149 20.15 -29.37 -19.36
CA ASN A 149 20.02 -30.56 -18.54
C ASN A 149 19.10 -31.52 -19.30
N GLU A 150 19.67 -32.59 -19.87
CA GLU A 150 18.96 -33.65 -20.60
C GLU A 150 17.94 -34.43 -19.74
N ASN A 151 17.81 -34.11 -18.44
CA ASN A 151 16.94 -34.79 -17.49
C ASN A 151 15.81 -33.88 -16.98
N LYS A 152 14.82 -33.57 -17.83
CA LYS A 152 13.40 -33.36 -17.47
C LYS A 152 12.61 -33.04 -18.75
N GLU A 153 11.88 -34.06 -19.22
CA GLU A 153 10.81 -34.03 -20.23
C GLU A 153 11.13 -33.29 -21.54
N GLU A 154 11.97 -33.94 -22.36
CA GLU A 154 11.92 -33.76 -23.81
C GLU A 154 10.56 -34.24 -24.34
N GLY A 155 9.71 -33.30 -24.67
CA GLY A 155 8.49 -33.52 -25.42
C GLY A 155 7.91 -32.21 -25.94
N ASP A 156 8.16 -31.90 -27.21
CA ASP A 156 7.34 -31.00 -28.05
C ASP A 156 7.53 -29.46 -27.94
N ASP A 157 8.03 -28.92 -26.83
CA ASP A 157 7.92 -27.47 -26.56
C ASP A 157 8.92 -26.53 -27.30
N THR A 158 10.12 -27.01 -27.63
CA THR A 158 11.11 -26.18 -28.35
C THR A 158 10.75 -25.96 -29.82
N ASN A 159 10.02 -26.91 -30.44
CA ASN A 159 9.61 -26.81 -31.83
C ASN A 159 8.39 -25.88 -32.02
N GLN A 160 7.39 -25.94 -31.12
CA GLN A 160 6.15 -25.15 -31.26
C GLN A 160 6.34 -23.62 -31.14
N LYS A 161 7.22 -23.14 -30.24
CA LYS A 161 7.48 -21.69 -30.08
C LYS A 161 8.44 -21.13 -31.13
N GLN A 162 9.30 -21.95 -31.71
CA GLN A 162 10.14 -21.53 -32.82
C GLN A 162 9.32 -21.39 -34.12
N GLU A 163 8.24 -22.17 -34.28
CA GLU A 163 7.27 -22.03 -35.38
C GLU A 163 6.42 -20.75 -35.31
N SER A 164 6.15 -20.19 -34.12
CA SER A 164 5.30 -19.00 -33.98
C SER A 164 6.01 -17.68 -34.31
N LEU A 165 7.32 -17.56 -34.02
CA LEU A 165 8.14 -16.42 -34.45
C LEU A 165 8.30 -16.36 -35.98
N VAL A 166 8.26 -17.51 -36.65
CA VAL A 166 8.38 -17.61 -38.11
C VAL A 166 7.07 -17.26 -38.82
N LYS A 167 5.90 -17.50 -38.19
CA LYS A 167 4.59 -17.16 -38.77
C LYS A 167 4.31 -15.65 -38.93
N SER A 168 5.05 -14.77 -38.23
CA SER A 168 4.88 -13.32 -38.38
C SER A 168 5.66 -12.71 -39.56
N SER A 169 6.56 -13.47 -40.18
CA SER A 169 7.28 -13.06 -41.39
C SER A 169 6.63 -13.73 -42.60
N LYS A 170 5.75 -12.97 -43.26
CA LYS A 170 5.04 -13.20 -44.53
C LYS A 170 5.28 -14.55 -45.25
N GLN A 171 4.18 -15.25 -45.57
CA GLN A 171 4.07 -16.21 -46.68
C GLN A 171 4.71 -15.62 -47.95
N PRO A 172 5.59 -16.37 -48.66
CA PRO A 172 5.17 -17.58 -49.37
C PRO A 172 6.27 -18.66 -49.40
N LEU A 173 6.25 -19.65 -48.52
CA LEU A 173 7.13 -20.82 -48.68
C LEU A 173 6.55 -22.06 -47.99
N HIS A 174 5.39 -22.51 -48.49
CA HIS A 174 4.64 -23.62 -47.91
C HIS A 174 5.14 -25.03 -48.30
N TRP A 175 6.31 -25.14 -48.97
CA TRP A 175 6.82 -26.41 -49.53
C TRP A 175 8.16 -26.91 -48.94
N ILE A 176 8.76 -26.20 -47.98
CA ILE A 176 9.99 -26.65 -47.31
C ILE A 176 9.63 -27.38 -46.00
N PRO A 177 10.09 -28.62 -45.76
CA PRO A 177 9.92 -29.30 -44.48
C PRO A 177 10.49 -28.43 -43.34
N SER A 178 9.75 -28.25 -42.24
CA SER A 178 10.14 -27.40 -41.10
C SER A 178 11.53 -27.76 -40.51
N ALA A 179 11.92 -29.03 -40.59
CA ALA A 179 13.25 -29.50 -40.21
C ALA A 179 14.40 -28.95 -41.10
N LEU A 180 14.15 -28.77 -42.40
CA LEU A 180 15.13 -28.24 -43.35
C LEU A 180 15.34 -26.74 -43.15
N PHE A 181 14.26 -26.01 -42.84
CA PHE A 181 14.31 -24.59 -42.53
C PHE A 181 15.07 -24.29 -41.23
N THR A 182 14.85 -25.08 -40.17
CA THR A 182 15.58 -24.94 -38.91
C THR A 182 17.07 -25.27 -39.06
N LEU A 183 17.41 -26.28 -39.86
CA LEU A 183 18.81 -26.60 -40.19
C LEU A 183 19.49 -25.46 -40.95
N MET A 184 18.82 -24.89 -41.96
CA MET A 184 19.32 -23.75 -42.74
C MET A 184 19.49 -22.49 -41.89
N LEU A 185 18.56 -22.22 -40.97
CA LEU A 185 18.67 -21.08 -40.07
C LEU A 185 19.83 -21.26 -39.07
N SER A 186 20.07 -22.50 -38.61
CA SER A 186 21.20 -22.84 -37.74
C SER A 186 22.54 -22.71 -38.46
N THR A 187 22.67 -23.19 -39.71
CA THR A 187 23.92 -23.03 -40.47
C THR A 187 24.19 -21.57 -40.79
N LEU A 188 23.17 -20.80 -41.18
CA LEU A 188 23.28 -19.35 -41.38
C LEU A 188 23.68 -18.63 -40.09
N HIS A 189 23.18 -19.08 -38.94
CA HIS A 189 23.53 -18.54 -37.65
C HIS A 189 25.03 -18.72 -37.34
N TRP A 190 25.56 -19.93 -37.50
CA TRP A 190 26.97 -20.20 -37.27
C TRP A 190 27.87 -19.40 -38.21
N ILE A 191 27.53 -19.33 -39.50
CA ILE A 191 28.29 -18.56 -40.49
C ILE A 191 28.31 -17.07 -40.12
N THR A 192 27.14 -16.50 -39.78
CA THR A 192 27.05 -15.08 -39.41
C THR A 192 27.73 -14.78 -38.08
N SER A 193 27.61 -15.66 -37.08
CA SER A 193 28.29 -15.58 -35.78
C SER A 193 29.82 -15.59 -35.94
N ILE A 194 30.36 -16.52 -36.75
CA ILE A 194 31.80 -16.58 -37.06
C ILE A 194 32.27 -15.32 -37.80
N LEU A 195 31.51 -14.85 -38.79
CA LEU A 195 31.87 -13.62 -39.52
C LEU A 195 31.87 -12.40 -38.60
N LEU A 196 30.87 -12.26 -37.73
CA LEU A 196 30.75 -11.14 -36.79
C LEU A 196 31.82 -11.19 -35.70
N THR A 197 32.13 -12.36 -35.14
CA THR A 197 33.22 -12.53 -34.17
C THR A 197 34.58 -12.15 -34.79
N LEU A 198 34.89 -12.59 -36.01
CA LEU A 198 36.16 -12.24 -36.66
C LEU A 198 36.28 -10.73 -36.94
N THR A 199 35.17 -10.06 -37.27
CA THR A 199 35.16 -8.65 -37.71
C THR A 199 34.99 -7.64 -36.57
N LEU A 200 34.17 -7.95 -35.56
CA LEU A 200 33.76 -6.99 -34.52
C LEU A 200 34.39 -7.25 -33.15
N SER A 201 34.94 -8.44 -32.90
CA SER A 201 35.33 -8.82 -31.54
C SER A 201 36.48 -8.00 -30.95
N TRP A 202 37.37 -7.46 -31.79
CA TRP A 202 38.46 -6.57 -31.37
C TRP A 202 37.99 -5.24 -30.76
N ILE A 203 36.75 -4.84 -31.05
CA ILE A 203 36.15 -3.63 -30.47
C ILE A 203 35.94 -3.82 -28.97
N ILE A 204 35.67 -5.05 -28.50
CA ILE A 204 35.42 -5.34 -27.07
C ILE A 204 36.62 -4.94 -26.18
N PRO A 205 37.84 -5.48 -26.36
CA PRO A 205 38.99 -5.11 -25.53
C PRO A 205 39.40 -3.64 -25.70
N VAL A 206 39.19 -3.04 -26.88
CA VAL A 206 39.47 -1.61 -27.11
C VAL A 206 38.50 -0.73 -26.32
N VAL A 207 37.20 -1.00 -26.38
CA VAL A 207 36.19 -0.27 -25.60
C VAL A 207 36.42 -0.48 -24.11
N LEU A 208 36.71 -1.71 -23.68
CA LEU A 208 37.06 -1.99 -22.29
C LEU A 208 38.32 -1.21 -21.87
N PHE A 209 39.36 -1.14 -22.71
CA PHE A 209 40.56 -0.35 -22.41
C PHE A 209 40.27 1.13 -22.16
N PHE A 210 39.43 1.76 -22.99
CA PHE A 210 39.00 3.14 -22.77
C PHE A 210 38.03 3.29 -21.58
N GLU A 211 37.19 2.28 -21.31
CA GLU A 211 36.25 2.26 -20.17
C GLU A 211 36.84 1.70 -18.86
N ILE A 212 38.12 1.33 -18.78
CA ILE A 212 38.75 0.75 -17.56
C ILE A 212 38.63 1.66 -16.35
N CYS A 213 38.56 2.98 -16.53
CA CYS A 213 38.28 3.92 -15.45
C CYS A 213 36.84 3.81 -14.90
N THR A 214 35.96 3.03 -15.54
CA THR A 214 34.53 2.87 -15.25
C THR A 214 33.97 1.48 -15.66
N THR A 215 34.70 0.38 -15.40
CA THR A 215 34.25 -0.97 -15.83
C THR A 215 32.85 -1.33 -15.31
N PRO A 216 32.04 -2.13 -16.04
CA PRO A 216 30.71 -2.54 -15.59
C PRO A 216 30.74 -3.53 -14.41
N TRP A 217 31.92 -3.95 -13.99
CA TRP A 217 32.13 -4.85 -12.86
C TRP A 217 32.73 -4.09 -11.68
N ASN A 218 32.23 -4.36 -10.48
CA ASN A 218 32.78 -3.79 -9.25
C ASN A 218 33.79 -4.76 -8.59
N ASP A 219 34.91 -4.22 -8.10
CA ASP A 219 36.00 -5.02 -7.53
C ASP A 219 35.69 -5.54 -6.11
N ASP A 220 34.79 -4.87 -5.39
CA ASP A 220 34.55 -5.13 -3.96
C ASP A 220 33.71 -6.39 -3.66
N GLY A 221 33.21 -7.08 -4.70
CA GLY A 221 32.39 -8.30 -4.56
C GLY A 221 31.02 -8.11 -3.89
N THR A 222 30.78 -7.00 -3.19
CA THR A 222 29.52 -6.71 -2.52
C THR A 222 28.49 -6.12 -3.49
N ALA A 223 27.28 -6.66 -3.49
CA ALA A 223 26.15 -6.07 -4.19
C ALA A 223 25.84 -4.66 -3.65
N GLU A 224 25.69 -3.67 -4.53
CA GLU A 224 25.28 -2.34 -4.12
C GLU A 224 23.90 -2.40 -3.41
N PRO A 225 23.74 -1.75 -2.25
CA PRO A 225 22.45 -1.70 -1.55
C PRO A 225 21.42 -0.90 -2.36
N TYR A 226 20.14 -1.03 -1.99
CA TYR A 226 19.10 -0.25 -2.65
C TYR A 226 19.35 1.25 -2.47
N LYS A 227 18.94 2.03 -3.46
CA LYS A 227 19.00 3.50 -3.38
C LYS A 227 18.28 4.00 -2.13
N LYS A 228 18.85 5.02 -1.50
CA LYS A 228 18.23 5.68 -0.35
C LYS A 228 16.89 6.28 -0.73
N TYR A 229 15.83 5.84 -0.06
CA TYR A 229 14.56 6.54 0.01
C TYR A 229 14.64 7.51 1.20
N GLN A 230 14.36 8.78 0.95
CA GLN A 230 14.31 9.83 1.96
C GLN A 230 12.98 10.56 1.79
N ASN A 231 12.11 10.40 2.77
CA ASN A 231 10.91 11.20 2.92
C ASN A 231 10.68 11.40 4.41
N VAL A 232 10.33 12.62 4.81
CA VAL A 232 10.08 12.98 6.20
C VAL A 232 8.82 13.82 6.24
N HIS A 233 7.91 13.49 7.16
CA HIS A 233 6.71 14.26 7.42
C HIS A 233 6.99 15.27 8.54
N TRP A 234 6.97 16.55 8.20
CA TRP A 234 7.32 17.65 9.13
C TRP A 234 6.16 18.18 9.98
N ASN A 235 4.91 17.85 9.65
CA ASN A 235 3.78 18.37 10.39
C ASN A 235 3.53 17.54 11.66
N TRP A 236 3.11 18.23 12.72
CA TRP A 236 2.75 17.59 13.97
C TRP A 236 1.55 16.64 13.81
N PRO A 237 1.60 15.43 14.39
CA PRO A 237 0.41 14.59 14.54
C PRO A 237 -0.66 15.26 15.40
N LYS A 238 -1.92 14.93 15.13
CA LYS A 238 -3.06 15.38 15.95
C LYS A 238 -2.99 14.77 17.35
N HIS A 239 -2.69 13.47 17.40
CA HIS A 239 -2.50 12.66 18.60
C HIS A 239 -1.19 11.88 18.45
N ALA A 240 -0.30 11.93 19.43
CA ALA A 240 0.99 11.23 19.42
C ALA A 240 1.15 10.29 20.62
N MET A 241 1.95 9.23 20.50
CA MET A 241 2.26 8.36 21.64
C MET A 241 2.93 9.13 22.79
N ASN A 242 3.81 10.07 22.43
CA ASN A 242 4.47 10.98 23.37
C ASN A 242 3.81 12.37 23.31
N LEU A 243 3.50 12.94 24.48
CA LEU A 243 2.86 14.25 24.59
C LEU A 243 3.71 15.38 23.96
N LEU A 244 5.04 15.26 24.00
CA LEU A 244 5.94 16.25 23.41
C LEU A 244 5.93 16.24 21.87
N ASP A 245 5.55 15.11 21.29
CA ASP A 245 5.47 14.94 19.83
C ASP A 245 4.07 15.30 19.29
N GLN A 246 3.13 15.65 20.17
CA GLN A 246 1.78 16.04 19.80
C GLN A 246 1.74 17.50 19.33
N SER A 247 0.77 17.82 18.46
CA SER A 247 0.52 19.21 18.01
C SER A 247 0.50 20.19 19.20
N PRO A 248 1.26 21.30 19.14
CA PRO A 248 1.33 22.30 20.21
C PRO A 248 -0.04 22.87 20.60
N ASN A 249 -1.04 22.81 19.73
CA ASN A 249 -2.38 23.31 20.03
C ASN A 249 -3.19 22.34 20.91
N ASN A 250 -2.70 21.11 21.13
CA ASN A 250 -3.37 20.09 21.92
C ASN A 250 -2.50 19.67 23.11
N HIS A 251 -2.75 20.27 24.27
CA HIS A 251 -2.02 20.00 25.50
C HIS A 251 -2.65 18.91 26.39
N GLN A 252 -3.74 18.28 25.94
CA GLN A 252 -4.45 17.31 26.77
C GLN A 252 -3.77 15.96 26.74
N ARG A 253 -3.60 15.37 27.93
CA ARG A 253 -3.21 13.95 28.04
C ARG A 253 -4.29 13.09 27.39
N GLN A 254 -3.87 12.18 26.53
CA GLN A 254 -4.77 11.30 25.78
C GLN A 254 -5.46 10.23 26.65
N SER A 255 -4.80 9.85 27.75
CA SER A 255 -5.28 8.81 28.66
C SER A 255 -5.53 9.33 30.07
N LYS A 256 -6.56 8.75 30.69
CA LYS A 256 -6.75 8.78 32.14
C LYS A 256 -6.75 7.33 32.63
N ILE A 257 -6.05 7.08 33.74
CA ILE A 257 -6.16 5.79 34.44
C ILE A 257 -7.65 5.61 34.77
N ALA A 258 -8.19 4.42 34.49
CA ALA A 258 -9.61 4.16 34.67
C ALA A 258 -10.00 4.21 36.15
N SER A 259 -10.40 5.38 36.62
CA SER A 259 -11.33 5.48 37.74
C SER A 259 -12.73 5.22 37.19
N LEU A 260 -13.50 4.31 37.82
CA LEU A 260 -14.93 4.18 37.56
C LEU A 260 -15.58 5.56 37.67
N THR A 261 -16.16 6.05 36.57
CA THR A 261 -16.88 7.33 36.60
C THR A 261 -18.33 7.07 36.93
N ILE A 262 -18.84 7.79 37.93
CA ILE A 262 -20.25 7.72 38.29
C ILE A 262 -21.05 8.47 37.21
N PRO A 263 -22.20 7.94 36.74
CA PRO A 263 -23.04 8.64 35.76
C PRO A 263 -23.37 10.05 36.24
N ARG A 264 -23.43 11.05 35.35
CA ARG A 264 -23.69 12.45 35.75
C ARG A 264 -25.12 12.73 36.15
N ARG A 265 -26.07 11.92 35.66
CA ARG A 265 -27.51 12.09 35.88
C ARG A 265 -28.16 10.74 36.21
N LEU A 266 -29.18 10.77 37.05
CA LEU A 266 -30.09 9.66 37.32
C LEU A 266 -31.53 10.19 37.35
N VAL A 267 -32.48 9.35 36.99
CA VAL A 267 -33.90 9.66 37.12
C VAL A 267 -34.38 9.20 38.50
N VAL A 268 -34.87 10.15 39.29
CA VAL A 268 -35.32 9.94 40.67
C VAL A 268 -36.70 10.57 40.85
N LYS A 269 -37.52 9.99 41.71
CA LYS A 269 -38.83 10.54 42.05
C LYS A 269 -38.66 11.80 42.88
N ASP A 270 -39.17 12.93 42.39
CA ASP A 270 -39.06 14.19 43.10
C ASP A 270 -39.99 14.19 44.33
N LYS A 271 -39.46 14.57 45.50
CA LYS A 271 -40.18 14.43 46.78
C LYS A 271 -41.36 15.40 46.92
N THR A 272 -41.36 16.47 46.13
CA THR A 272 -42.38 17.54 46.15
C THR A 272 -43.51 17.28 45.17
N THR A 273 -43.18 16.86 43.94
CA THR A 273 -44.16 16.65 42.85
C THR A 273 -44.58 15.19 42.69
N ASN A 274 -43.86 14.25 43.34
CA ASN A 274 -44.02 12.81 43.18
C ASN A 274 -43.89 12.33 41.72
N GLN A 275 -43.25 13.13 40.86
CA GLN A 275 -42.99 12.82 39.46
C GLN A 275 -41.52 12.44 39.25
N TRP A 276 -41.26 11.64 38.22
CA TRP A 276 -39.90 11.24 37.83
C TRP A 276 -39.17 12.40 37.15
N ALA A 277 -38.01 12.78 37.68
CA ALA A 277 -37.18 13.86 37.14
C ALA A 277 -35.70 13.46 37.06
N SER A 278 -35.03 13.88 35.99
CA SER A 278 -33.58 13.72 35.84
C SER A 278 -32.85 14.72 36.76
N LYS A 279 -32.05 14.22 37.70
CA LYS A 279 -31.25 15.02 38.64
C LYS A 279 -29.76 14.69 38.49
N LYS A 280 -28.90 15.67 38.76
CA LYS A 280 -27.45 15.45 38.75
C LYS A 280 -27.06 14.54 39.91
N THR A 281 -26.14 13.62 39.68
CA THR A 281 -25.70 12.68 40.72
C THR A 281 -24.91 13.33 41.84
N GLU A 282 -24.30 14.50 41.59
CA GLU A 282 -23.68 15.34 42.62
C GLU A 282 -24.69 15.71 43.72
N ASP A 283 -25.95 15.97 43.35
CA ASP A 283 -27.03 16.36 44.27
C ASP A 283 -27.69 15.15 44.97
N LEU A 284 -27.46 13.94 44.43
CA LEU A 284 -28.08 12.69 44.91
C LEU A 284 -27.17 11.90 45.87
N ARG A 285 -25.91 12.32 46.03
CA ARG A 285 -24.99 11.68 46.97
C ARG A 285 -25.44 11.95 48.39
N ASP A 286 -25.41 10.90 49.21
CA ASP A 286 -25.64 11.07 50.64
C ASP A 286 -24.52 11.95 51.25
N GLY A 287 -24.91 13.07 51.87
CA GLY A 287 -23.98 14.02 52.48
C GLY A 287 -23.13 13.44 53.62
N LYS A 288 -23.50 12.27 54.16
CA LYS A 288 -22.74 11.58 55.22
C LYS A 288 -21.79 10.50 54.70
N THR A 289 -22.23 9.70 53.73
CA THR A 289 -21.46 8.55 53.23
C THR A 289 -20.78 8.79 51.88
N GLY A 290 -21.20 9.83 51.14
CA GLY A 290 -20.72 10.13 49.79
C GLY A 290 -21.13 9.10 48.73
N MET A 291 -21.88 8.06 49.13
CA MET A 291 -22.34 6.99 48.26
C MET A 291 -23.51 7.46 47.39
N LEU A 292 -23.55 6.96 46.16
CA LEU A 292 -24.66 7.14 45.25
C LEU A 292 -25.76 6.11 45.56
N GLN A 293 -27.02 6.51 45.46
CA GLN A 293 -28.15 5.59 45.59
C GLN A 293 -28.07 4.47 44.54
N PRO A 294 -28.41 3.21 44.89
CA PRO A 294 -28.46 2.12 43.92
C PRO A 294 -29.55 2.39 42.88
N TYR A 295 -29.30 1.94 41.64
CA TYR A 295 -30.24 2.14 40.55
C TYR A 295 -30.28 0.94 39.60
N ILE A 296 -31.36 0.86 38.82
CA ILE A 296 -31.48 -0.06 37.69
C ILE A 296 -31.12 0.64 36.38
N PHE A 297 -30.52 -0.08 35.44
CA PHE A 297 -30.20 0.43 34.10
C PHE A 297 -31.23 -0.10 33.11
N LEU A 298 -31.86 0.80 32.34
CA LEU A 298 -32.79 0.44 31.27
C LEU A 298 -32.08 0.55 29.92
N SER A 299 -31.92 -0.59 29.25
CA SER A 299 -31.44 -0.68 27.88
C SER A 299 -32.61 -0.87 26.92
N PHE A 300 -32.70 -0.06 25.88
CA PHE A 300 -33.66 -0.24 24.79
C PHE A 300 -33.04 0.21 23.47
N SER A 301 -33.71 -0.06 22.36
CA SER A 301 -33.30 0.43 21.04
C SER A 301 -34.35 1.37 20.47
N ARG A 302 -33.94 2.57 20.04
CA ARG A 302 -34.84 3.56 19.42
C ARG A 302 -35.46 3.01 18.13
N ALA A 303 -34.75 2.13 17.42
CA ALA A 303 -35.22 1.49 16.20
C ALA A 303 -36.47 0.61 16.41
N ASN A 304 -36.71 0.13 17.64
CA ASN A 304 -37.93 -0.61 17.98
C ASN A 304 -39.15 0.30 18.18
N TYR A 305 -38.97 1.63 18.23
CA TYR A 305 -40.01 2.60 18.59
C TYR A 305 -40.09 3.79 17.63
N LEU A 306 -39.81 3.59 16.34
CA LEU A 306 -39.73 4.67 15.33
C LEU A 306 -41.02 5.50 15.20
N ASP A 307 -42.18 4.88 15.44
CA ASP A 307 -43.48 5.54 15.36
C ASP A 307 -43.82 6.39 16.60
N LYS A 308 -42.90 6.53 17.56
CA LYS A 308 -43.14 7.14 18.86
C LYS A 308 -42.34 8.42 19.05
N THR A 309 -43.00 9.46 19.55
CA THR A 309 -42.35 10.70 19.97
C THR A 309 -41.45 10.47 21.19
N LYS A 310 -40.49 11.37 21.44
CA LYS A 310 -39.57 11.26 22.59
C LYS A 310 -40.33 11.26 23.92
N GLU A 311 -41.43 12.01 23.98
CA GLU A 311 -42.32 12.14 25.13
C GLU A 311 -43.11 10.85 25.37
N GLU A 312 -43.73 10.28 24.32
CA GLU A 312 -44.41 8.97 24.43
C GLU A 312 -43.46 7.86 24.86
N LEU A 313 -42.25 7.85 24.30
CA LEU A 313 -41.21 6.90 24.67
C LEU A 313 -40.81 7.05 26.15
N ARG A 314 -40.66 8.30 26.62
CA ARG A 314 -40.35 8.59 28.03
C ARG A 314 -41.43 8.05 28.95
N GLU A 315 -42.70 8.30 28.67
CA GLU A 315 -43.81 7.81 29.50
C GLU A 315 -43.83 6.28 29.59
N MET A 316 -43.66 5.60 28.45
CA MET A 316 -43.59 4.13 28.42
C MET A 316 -42.42 3.58 29.25
N LEU A 317 -41.23 4.16 29.10
CA LEU A 317 -40.03 3.72 29.82
C LEU A 317 -40.15 3.98 31.32
N TYR A 318 -40.77 5.08 31.74
CA TYR A 318 -40.99 5.39 33.16
C TYR A 318 -41.95 4.40 33.82
N GLN A 319 -43.02 4.01 33.11
CA GLN A 319 -43.95 2.98 33.59
C GLN A 319 -43.27 1.60 33.73
N VAL A 320 -42.36 1.25 32.80
CA VAL A 320 -41.55 0.03 32.93
C VAL A 320 -40.60 0.15 34.11
N ALA A 321 -39.91 1.29 34.27
CA ALA A 321 -38.97 1.54 35.35
C ALA A 321 -39.62 1.36 36.72
N GLU A 322 -40.78 1.98 36.94
CA GLU A 322 -41.50 1.89 38.21
C GLU A 322 -41.89 0.46 38.55
N ARG A 323 -42.39 -0.31 37.56
CA ARG A 323 -42.72 -1.73 37.72
C ARG A 323 -41.49 -2.56 38.11
N MET A 324 -40.36 -2.35 37.42
CA MET A 324 -39.13 -3.12 37.68
C MET A 324 -38.50 -2.75 39.03
N ILE A 325 -38.53 -1.47 39.42
CA ILE A 325 -38.08 -1.03 40.75
C ILE A 325 -38.94 -1.67 41.84
N GLN A 326 -40.27 -1.68 41.68
CA GLN A 326 -41.17 -2.35 42.62
C GLN A 326 -40.87 -3.84 42.72
N HIS A 327 -40.67 -4.52 41.58
CA HIS A 327 -40.31 -5.93 41.54
C HIS A 327 -39.02 -6.23 42.31
N GLU A 328 -37.95 -5.47 42.07
CA GLU A 328 -36.69 -5.67 42.79
C GLU A 328 -36.81 -5.34 44.28
N ASN A 329 -37.55 -4.29 44.64
CA ASN A 329 -37.75 -3.93 46.05
C ASN A 329 -38.61 -4.94 46.82
N LEU A 330 -39.46 -5.72 46.14
CA LEU A 330 -40.22 -6.82 46.74
C LEU A 330 -39.34 -8.05 47.00
N HIS A 331 -38.35 -8.29 46.13
CA HIS A 331 -37.47 -9.48 46.17
C HIS A 331 -36.07 -9.16 46.71
N LYS A 332 -35.85 -7.98 47.29
CA LYS A 332 -34.56 -7.57 47.83
C LYS A 332 -34.23 -8.30 49.13
N ASP A 333 -32.94 -8.43 49.40
CA ASP A 333 -32.48 -8.81 50.73
C ASP A 333 -32.89 -7.71 51.74
N PRO A 334 -33.40 -8.04 52.94
CA PRO A 334 -33.68 -7.07 54.00
C PRO A 334 -32.53 -6.10 54.31
N GLN A 335 -31.28 -6.48 54.06
CA GLN A 335 -30.10 -5.65 54.29
C GLN A 335 -29.82 -4.64 53.15
N ASP A 336 -30.39 -4.84 51.97
CA ASP A 336 -30.16 -3.96 50.81
C ASP A 336 -31.03 -2.69 50.86
N PRO A 337 -30.45 -1.50 50.58
CA PRO A 337 -31.22 -0.26 50.47
C PRO A 337 -32.26 -0.36 49.34
N PRO A 338 -33.45 0.27 49.50
CA PRO A 338 -34.44 0.29 48.44
C PRO A 338 -33.90 1.01 47.20
N LEU A 339 -34.27 0.50 46.03
CA LEU A 339 -34.03 1.14 44.75
C LEU A 339 -35.04 2.28 44.57
N GLU A 340 -34.56 3.49 44.36
CA GLU A 340 -35.38 4.70 44.16
C GLU A 340 -35.03 5.44 42.86
N ALA A 341 -34.06 4.92 42.11
CA ALA A 341 -33.50 5.57 40.94
C ALA A 341 -33.34 4.59 39.77
N PHE A 342 -33.38 5.12 38.55
CA PHE A 342 -33.01 4.40 37.34
C PHE A 342 -32.21 5.27 36.39
N TRP A 343 -31.45 4.61 35.51
CA TRP A 343 -30.72 5.24 34.42
C TRP A 343 -31.37 4.87 33.09
N VAL A 344 -31.66 5.88 32.27
CA VAL A 344 -32.20 5.72 30.92
C VAL A 344 -31.59 6.78 30.01
N ASP A 345 -31.23 6.39 28.78
CA ASP A 345 -30.46 7.25 27.88
C ASP A 345 -31.23 8.52 27.46
N VAL A 346 -32.56 8.47 27.35
CA VAL A 346 -33.46 9.57 26.92
C VAL A 346 -33.27 10.84 27.76
N ASP A 347 -33.05 10.67 29.06
CA ASP A 347 -33.01 11.75 30.05
C ASP A 347 -31.69 11.84 30.85
N CYS A 348 -30.87 10.78 30.82
CA CYS A 348 -29.56 10.78 31.47
C CYS A 348 -28.42 11.22 30.53
N VAL A 349 -28.63 11.22 29.21
CA VAL A 349 -27.69 11.77 28.22
C VAL A 349 -28.16 13.16 27.82
N SER A 350 -27.26 14.16 27.92
CA SER A 350 -27.57 15.53 27.47
C SER A 350 -27.87 15.58 25.98
N GLY A 351 -28.89 16.36 25.59
CA GLY A 351 -29.15 16.67 24.19
C GLY A 351 -28.25 17.79 23.63
N ASP A 352 -27.45 18.44 24.48
CA ASP A 352 -26.59 19.55 24.06
C ASP A 352 -25.30 19.04 23.39
N MET A 353 -25.20 19.30 22.09
CA MET A 353 -24.03 18.99 21.27
C MET A 353 -23.08 20.18 21.12
N ARG A 354 -23.35 21.32 21.75
CA ARG A 354 -22.47 22.50 21.67
C ARG A 354 -21.21 22.26 22.50
N ILE A 355 -20.07 22.58 21.92
CA ILE A 355 -18.80 22.58 22.62
C ILE A 355 -18.68 23.89 23.41
N PRO A 356 -18.44 23.86 24.72
CA PRO A 356 -18.21 25.08 25.51
C PRO A 356 -17.03 25.88 24.97
N VAL A 357 -17.02 27.21 25.16
CA VAL A 357 -15.98 28.12 24.60
C VAL A 357 -14.54 27.74 24.99
N ASN A 358 -14.35 27.03 26.12
CA ASN A 358 -13.06 26.50 26.59
C ASN A 358 -13.00 24.96 26.62
N GLY A 359 -14.00 24.30 26.02
CA GLY A 359 -14.12 22.84 25.99
C GLY A 359 -13.63 22.26 24.66
N VAL A 360 -13.27 20.98 24.69
CA VAL A 360 -12.94 20.18 23.48
C VAL A 360 -14.05 19.13 23.21
N GLU A 361 -15.03 19.06 24.12
CA GLU A 361 -16.08 18.05 24.18
C GLU A 361 -17.42 18.71 24.56
N SER A 362 -18.50 18.20 23.97
CA SER A 362 -19.88 18.47 24.34
C SER A 362 -20.29 17.64 25.56
N GLU A 363 -21.31 18.10 26.28
CA GLU A 363 -21.87 17.32 27.40
C GLU A 363 -22.42 15.98 26.94
N CYS A 364 -23.03 15.93 25.75
CA CYS A 364 -23.56 14.71 25.15
C CYS A 364 -22.48 13.63 25.01
N THR A 365 -21.36 13.94 24.35
CA THR A 365 -20.27 12.98 24.14
C THR A 365 -19.66 12.51 25.45
N ARG A 366 -19.56 13.40 26.44
CA ARG A 366 -19.09 13.03 27.77
C ARG A 366 -20.04 12.06 28.47
N ASP A 367 -21.35 12.30 28.42
CA ASP A 367 -22.35 11.41 29.01
C ASP A 367 -22.34 10.05 28.30
N ILE A 368 -22.23 10.03 26.96
CA ILE A 368 -22.10 8.82 26.13
C ILE A 368 -20.88 7.98 26.53
N ASN A 369 -19.74 8.62 26.77
CA ASN A 369 -18.50 7.93 27.16
C ASN A 369 -18.59 7.23 28.53
N THR A 370 -19.61 7.57 29.34
CA THR A 370 -19.84 6.99 30.68
C THR A 370 -20.91 5.89 30.73
N ILE A 371 -21.57 5.57 29.61
CA ILE A 371 -22.64 4.56 29.57
C ILE A 371 -22.18 3.21 30.13
N CYS A 372 -21.00 2.73 29.71
CA CYS A 372 -20.44 1.47 30.21
C CYS A 372 -20.18 1.48 31.73
N ASP A 373 -19.92 2.65 32.32
CA ASP A 373 -19.74 2.76 33.77
C ASP A 373 -21.08 2.79 34.49
N ALA A 374 -22.07 3.43 33.89
CA ALA A 374 -23.45 3.38 34.36
C ALA A 374 -23.96 1.93 34.42
N VAL A 375 -23.60 1.10 33.44
CA VAL A 375 -23.90 -0.35 33.44
C VAL A 375 -23.18 -1.06 34.57
N ARG A 376 -21.87 -0.83 34.74
CA ARG A 376 -21.07 -1.49 35.79
C ARG A 376 -21.60 -1.23 37.19
N CYS A 377 -22.00 0.01 37.46
CA CYS A 377 -22.48 0.45 38.77
C CYS A 377 -23.97 0.14 39.01
N ALA A 378 -24.71 -0.30 38.00
CA ALA A 378 -26.11 -0.66 38.15
C ALA A 378 -26.28 -1.96 38.95
N LYS A 379 -27.33 -2.01 39.79
CA LYS A 379 -27.68 -3.24 40.53
C LYS A 379 -28.21 -4.32 39.58
N ARG A 380 -29.02 -3.92 38.60
CA ARG A 380 -29.63 -4.77 37.56
C ARG A 380 -29.69 -4.04 36.23
N VAL A 381 -29.65 -4.80 35.14
CA VAL A 381 -29.79 -4.31 33.77
C VAL A 381 -31.04 -4.94 33.14
N TYR A 382 -31.98 -4.10 32.73
CA TYR A 382 -33.22 -4.52 32.07
C TYR A 382 -33.19 -4.16 30.59
N ILE A 383 -33.35 -5.17 29.73
CA ILE A 383 -33.56 -5.01 28.31
C ILE A 383 -35.06 -4.80 28.08
N VAL A 384 -35.43 -3.63 27.58
CA VAL A 384 -36.82 -3.23 27.34
C VAL A 384 -37.15 -3.42 25.86
N LEU A 385 -38.11 -4.30 25.59
CA LEU A 385 -38.58 -4.63 24.24
C LEU A 385 -40.08 -4.29 24.06
N PRO A 386 -40.55 -4.02 22.84
CA PRO A 386 -41.96 -3.79 22.60
C PRO A 386 -42.80 -5.06 22.73
N THR A 387 -42.35 -6.17 22.12
CA THR A 387 -43.02 -7.48 22.15
C THR A 387 -42.00 -8.63 22.30
N GLU A 388 -42.49 -9.87 22.48
CA GLU A 388 -41.65 -11.09 22.55
C GLU A 388 -41.11 -11.55 21.18
N SER A 389 -41.46 -10.86 20.09
CA SER A 389 -41.04 -11.18 18.73
C SER A 389 -39.51 -11.33 18.61
N GLU A 390 -39.06 -12.36 17.88
CA GLU A 390 -37.65 -12.55 17.54
C GLU A 390 -37.08 -11.35 16.76
N ASN A 391 -37.91 -10.68 15.96
CA ASN A 391 -37.49 -9.50 15.19
C ASN A 391 -37.12 -8.34 16.13
N ASP A 392 -37.88 -8.13 17.19
CA ASP A 392 -37.64 -7.05 18.15
C ASP A 392 -36.35 -7.28 18.96
N LYS A 393 -36.09 -8.55 19.33
CA LYS A 393 -34.84 -8.97 19.97
C LYS A 393 -33.63 -8.71 19.05
N ARG A 394 -33.76 -9.01 17.76
CA ARG A 394 -32.71 -8.77 16.75
C ARG A 394 -32.46 -7.29 16.52
N ILE A 395 -33.50 -6.46 16.37
CA ILE A 395 -33.34 -5.01 16.19
C ILE A 395 -32.62 -4.39 17.40
N TRP A 396 -32.92 -4.86 18.62
CA TRP A 396 -32.16 -4.44 19.79
C TRP A 396 -30.70 -4.89 19.68
N GLY A 397 -30.44 -6.17 19.40
CA GLY A 397 -29.09 -6.74 19.30
C GLY A 397 -28.19 -6.05 18.26
N GLN A 398 -28.77 -5.44 17.23
CA GLN A 398 -28.06 -4.67 16.20
C GLN A 398 -27.52 -3.31 16.69
N ARG A 399 -27.79 -2.88 17.93
CA ARG A 399 -27.23 -1.60 18.45
C ARG A 399 -25.81 -1.80 19.00
N ILE A 400 -24.89 -0.88 18.65
CA ILE A 400 -23.46 -0.88 19.05
C ILE A 400 -23.26 -1.13 20.56
N TRP A 401 -24.05 -0.43 21.38
CA TRP A 401 -23.93 -0.46 22.84
C TRP A 401 -24.45 -1.74 23.50
N THR A 402 -25.23 -2.57 22.80
CA THR A 402 -25.76 -3.80 23.40
C THR A 402 -24.66 -4.74 23.87
N PHE A 403 -23.56 -4.78 23.12
CA PHE A 403 -22.45 -5.69 23.40
C PHE A 403 -21.75 -5.37 24.73
N PRO A 404 -21.22 -4.15 24.95
CA PRO A 404 -20.67 -3.80 26.25
C PRO A 404 -21.72 -3.76 27.37
N GLU A 405 -22.97 -3.36 27.10
CA GLU A 405 -24.04 -3.37 28.11
C GLU A 405 -24.27 -4.78 28.67
N VAL A 406 -24.32 -5.80 27.80
CA VAL A 406 -24.52 -7.21 28.19
C VAL A 406 -23.28 -7.82 28.83
N LEU A 407 -22.11 -7.68 28.20
CA LEU A 407 -20.89 -8.29 28.73
C LEU A 407 -20.51 -7.75 30.10
N LEU A 408 -20.72 -6.45 30.35
CA LEU A 408 -20.43 -5.83 31.64
C LEU A 408 -21.50 -6.13 32.70
N ALA A 409 -22.75 -6.35 32.28
CA ALA A 409 -23.83 -6.74 33.18
C ALA A 409 -23.70 -8.20 33.66
N ALA A 410 -23.15 -9.08 32.82
CA ALA A 410 -22.95 -10.50 33.10
C ALA A 410 -24.24 -11.19 33.58
N ASN A 411 -24.28 -11.71 34.81
CA ASN A 411 -25.44 -12.41 35.38
C ASN A 411 -26.55 -11.49 35.91
N ARG A 412 -26.45 -10.16 35.72
CA ARG A 412 -27.40 -9.16 36.21
C ARG A 412 -28.49 -8.79 35.19
N ILE A 413 -28.51 -9.47 34.04
CA ILE A 413 -29.36 -9.13 32.90
C ILE A 413 -30.73 -9.79 33.02
N ARG A 414 -31.77 -9.01 32.74
CA ARG A 414 -33.14 -9.46 32.57
C ARG A 414 -33.77 -8.75 31.38
N TYR A 415 -34.83 -9.30 30.80
CA TYR A 415 -35.62 -8.58 29.80
C TYR A 415 -37.09 -8.46 30.21
N CYS A 416 -37.74 -7.41 29.71
CA CYS A 416 -39.12 -7.06 30.01
C CYS A 416 -39.79 -6.32 28.84
N PHE A 417 -41.12 -6.21 28.87
CA PHE A 417 -41.90 -5.65 27.78
C PHE A 417 -42.57 -4.31 28.13
N THR A 418 -42.66 -3.41 27.14
CA THR A 418 -43.42 -2.14 27.27
C THR A 418 -44.92 -2.37 27.21
N HIS A 419 -45.38 -3.36 26.44
CA HIS A 419 -46.79 -3.73 26.32
C HIS A 419 -46.98 -5.20 26.68
N SER A 420 -47.83 -5.50 27.66
CA SER A 420 -48.22 -6.89 27.97
C SER A 420 -49.71 -6.97 28.27
N ALA A 421 -50.45 -7.73 27.46
CA ALA A 421 -51.87 -8.03 27.68
C ALA A 421 -52.10 -9.15 28.71
N SER A 422 -51.05 -9.86 29.14
CA SER A 422 -51.14 -11.02 30.04
C SER A 422 -50.27 -10.84 31.30
N THR A 423 -50.80 -11.32 32.43
CA THR A 423 -50.19 -11.19 33.77
C THR A 423 -48.90 -11.99 33.92
N SER A 424 -48.68 -13.06 33.13
CA SER A 424 -47.45 -13.88 33.14
C SER A 424 -46.25 -13.17 32.49
N LEU A 425 -46.47 -12.35 31.46
CA LEU A 425 -45.44 -11.55 30.78
C LEU A 425 -45.03 -10.28 31.56
N SER A 426 -45.62 -10.05 32.73
CA SER A 426 -45.25 -8.92 33.60
C SER A 426 -44.00 -9.18 34.45
N THR A 427 -43.58 -10.45 34.57
CA THR A 427 -42.39 -10.85 35.32
C THR A 427 -41.12 -10.75 34.45
N PRO A 428 -40.00 -10.24 34.99
CA PRO A 428 -38.78 -10.12 34.22
C PRO A 428 -38.15 -11.49 33.99
N HIS A 429 -37.73 -11.75 32.76
CA HIS A 429 -37.15 -13.03 32.37
C HIS A 429 -35.62 -12.97 32.53
N GLU A 430 -35.06 -14.00 33.17
CA GLU A 430 -33.60 -14.12 33.32
C GLU A 430 -32.95 -14.63 32.02
N LEU A 431 -31.78 -14.09 31.70
CA LEU A 431 -31.04 -14.43 30.49
C LEU A 431 -29.60 -14.81 30.83
N THR A 432 -29.11 -15.87 30.17
CA THR A 432 -27.68 -16.16 30.13
C THR A 432 -27.03 -15.53 28.90
N LEU A 433 -25.69 -15.40 28.91
CA LEU A 433 -24.96 -14.91 27.73
C LEU A 433 -25.13 -15.83 26.50
N SER A 434 -25.32 -17.12 26.70
CA SER A 434 -25.60 -18.08 25.62
C SER A 434 -26.99 -17.88 25.02
N ASP A 435 -27.98 -17.54 25.84
CA ASP A 435 -29.32 -17.19 25.35
C ASP A 435 -29.30 -15.89 24.54
N MET A 436 -28.48 -14.91 24.99
CA MET A 436 -28.25 -13.66 24.24
C MET A 436 -27.68 -13.92 22.84
N TYR A 437 -26.65 -14.78 22.75
CA TYR A 437 -26.05 -15.16 21.48
C TYR A 437 -27.08 -15.76 20.51
N ASN A 438 -27.87 -16.73 20.99
CA ASN A 438 -28.80 -17.48 20.14
C ASN A 438 -30.05 -16.68 19.75
N SER A 439 -30.58 -15.83 20.64
CA SER A 439 -31.86 -15.13 20.45
C SER A 439 -31.74 -13.67 20.00
N PHE A 440 -30.65 -12.97 20.34
CA PHE A 440 -30.51 -11.53 20.06
C PHE A 440 -29.47 -11.23 18.98
N TRP A 441 -28.32 -11.91 19.01
CA TRP A 441 -27.21 -11.64 18.08
C TRP A 441 -27.02 -12.69 17.00
N GLN A 442 -28.01 -13.59 16.83
CA GLN A 442 -27.90 -14.77 15.98
C GLN A 442 -27.19 -14.45 14.65
N PRO A 443 -26.04 -15.10 14.36
CA PRO A 443 -25.32 -14.83 13.14
C PRO A 443 -26.21 -15.15 11.94
N PRO A 444 -26.14 -14.37 10.84
CA PRO A 444 -26.84 -14.74 9.61
C PRO A 444 -26.45 -16.17 9.27
N LYS A 445 -27.44 -17.06 9.07
CA LYS A 445 -27.18 -18.44 8.64
C LYS A 445 -26.35 -18.36 7.38
N SER A 446 -25.06 -18.68 7.48
CA SER A 446 -24.18 -18.78 6.32
C SER A 446 -24.75 -19.91 5.46
N ASP A 447 -25.24 -19.57 4.27
CA ASP A 447 -25.36 -20.56 3.21
C ASP A 447 -24.03 -21.32 3.14
N LEU A 448 -24.12 -22.64 3.18
CA LEU A 448 -23.07 -23.62 3.52
C LEU A 448 -21.75 -23.55 2.72
N ASN A 449 -21.50 -22.53 1.90
CA ASN A 449 -20.34 -22.44 1.01
C ASN A 449 -19.70 -21.05 0.85
N VAL A 450 -20.10 -20.01 1.60
CA VAL A 450 -19.55 -18.66 1.38
C VAL A 450 -19.11 -17.99 2.70
N ASN A 451 -17.79 -18.04 2.91
CA ASN A 451 -16.96 -17.23 3.82
C ASN A 451 -16.75 -17.75 5.25
N GLU A 452 -15.51 -18.14 5.54
CA GLU A 452 -14.94 -18.39 6.88
C GLU A 452 -14.78 -17.06 7.66
N HIS A 453 -15.88 -16.35 7.95
CA HIS A 453 -15.82 -15.24 8.89
C HIS A 453 -15.68 -15.78 10.31
N GLU A 454 -14.75 -15.22 11.09
CA GLU A 454 -14.59 -15.64 12.48
C GLU A 454 -15.80 -15.17 13.31
N ASP A 455 -16.33 -16.06 14.15
CA ASP A 455 -17.43 -15.75 15.07
C ASP A 455 -16.93 -14.89 16.25
N ALA A 456 -16.68 -13.61 15.96
CA ALA A 456 -16.16 -12.65 16.93
C ALA A 456 -17.03 -12.56 18.19
N ILE A 457 -18.36 -12.64 18.05
CA ILE A 457 -19.31 -12.57 19.17
C ILE A 457 -19.18 -13.83 20.03
N GLY A 458 -19.15 -15.01 19.42
CA GLY A 458 -18.99 -16.29 20.13
C GLY A 458 -17.70 -16.36 20.95
N TYR A 459 -16.57 -15.95 20.36
CA TYR A 459 -15.28 -15.93 21.06
C TYR A 459 -15.26 -14.97 22.26
N LEU A 460 -15.87 -13.78 22.12
CA LEU A 460 -15.99 -12.82 23.21
C LEU A 460 -16.88 -13.36 24.33
N ILE A 461 -18.01 -13.99 24.01
CA ILE A 461 -18.86 -14.62 25.03
C ILE A 461 -18.09 -15.72 25.75
N GLY A 462 -17.35 -16.56 25.02
CA GLY A 462 -16.48 -17.58 25.60
C GLY A 462 -15.41 -17.01 26.54
N HIS A 463 -14.90 -15.82 26.24
CA HIS A 463 -13.97 -15.10 27.11
C HIS A 463 -14.62 -14.66 28.43
N TYR A 464 -15.80 -14.03 28.37
CA TYR A 464 -16.48 -13.52 29.56
C TYR A 464 -17.16 -14.63 30.39
N THR A 465 -17.44 -15.80 29.80
CA THR A 465 -17.90 -17.00 30.53
C THR A 465 -16.75 -17.85 31.06
N ASN A 466 -15.49 -17.44 30.87
CA ASN A 466 -14.27 -18.20 31.21
C ASN A 466 -14.15 -19.56 30.50
N SER A 467 -14.83 -19.79 29.37
CA SER A 467 -14.65 -21.00 28.57
C SER A 467 -13.42 -20.93 27.64
N LEU A 468 -13.00 -19.72 27.27
CA LEU A 468 -11.83 -19.44 26.45
C LEU A 468 -11.04 -18.27 27.08
N GLN A 469 -9.72 -18.27 26.96
CA GLN A 469 -8.91 -17.10 27.33
C GLN A 469 -8.34 -16.47 26.07
N LEU A 470 -8.72 -15.22 25.80
CA LEU A 470 -8.24 -14.43 24.67
C LEU A 470 -7.05 -13.59 25.12
N SER A 471 -6.05 -13.44 24.24
CA SER A 471 -5.02 -12.42 24.45
C SER A 471 -5.63 -11.01 24.39
N GLU A 472 -4.97 -10.01 24.97
CA GLU A 472 -5.43 -8.62 24.93
C GLU A 472 -5.63 -8.12 23.49
N LEU A 473 -4.74 -8.53 22.58
CA LEU A 473 -4.82 -8.22 21.16
C LEU A 473 -6.07 -8.86 20.53
N GLN A 474 -6.31 -10.15 20.77
CA GLN A 474 -7.49 -10.87 20.26
C GLN A 474 -8.79 -10.29 20.83
N LEU A 475 -8.81 -10.00 22.13
CA LEU A 475 -9.96 -9.38 22.81
C LEU A 475 -10.31 -8.04 22.16
N PHE A 476 -9.30 -7.19 21.92
CA PHE A 476 -9.50 -5.91 21.26
C PHE A 476 -10.01 -6.09 19.82
N THR A 477 -9.39 -6.97 19.03
CA THR A 477 -9.77 -7.17 17.62
C THR A 477 -11.19 -7.72 17.50
N PHE A 478 -11.56 -8.71 18.32
CA PHE A 478 -12.91 -9.26 18.29
C PHE A 478 -13.95 -8.25 18.79
N ALA A 479 -13.63 -7.46 19.83
CA ALA A 479 -14.52 -6.42 20.32
C ALA A 479 -14.83 -5.37 19.24
N VAL A 480 -13.80 -4.89 18.53
CA VAL A 480 -13.96 -3.93 17.43
C VAL A 480 -14.73 -4.54 16.26
N GLN A 481 -14.42 -5.77 15.86
CA GLN A 481 -15.13 -6.50 14.80
C GLN A 481 -16.62 -6.64 15.12
N ALA A 482 -16.95 -7.14 16.32
CA ALA A 482 -18.32 -7.32 16.78
C ALA A 482 -19.09 -5.99 16.77
N MET A 483 -18.52 -4.91 17.30
CA MET A 483 -19.16 -3.59 17.30
C MET A 483 -19.33 -3.01 15.88
N ALA A 484 -18.32 -3.21 15.02
CA ALA A 484 -18.38 -2.76 13.63
C ALA A 484 -19.46 -3.49 12.82
N MET A 485 -19.71 -4.78 13.10
CA MET A 485 -20.81 -5.55 12.50
C MET A 485 -22.19 -5.00 12.92
N GLN A 486 -22.33 -4.50 14.15
CA GLN A 486 -23.61 -3.91 14.60
C GLN A 486 -23.94 -2.56 13.95
N THR A 487 -22.97 -1.85 13.38
CA THR A 487 -23.23 -0.54 12.74
C THR A 487 -24.11 -0.57 11.48
N THR A 488 -24.41 -1.76 10.93
CA THR A 488 -25.21 -1.91 9.70
C THR A 488 -26.71 -2.09 9.93
N GLY A 489 -27.18 -2.03 11.17
CA GLY A 489 -28.62 -2.16 11.49
C GLY A 489 -29.49 -1.12 10.79
N VAL A 490 -30.78 -1.44 10.64
CA VAL A 490 -31.77 -0.70 9.84
C VAL A 490 -31.99 0.74 10.33
N ASP A 491 -31.66 1.06 11.58
CA ASP A 491 -31.80 2.41 12.11
C ASP A 491 -30.79 2.74 13.22
N THR A 492 -29.74 3.51 12.90
CA THR A 492 -28.74 4.02 13.86
C THR A 492 -29.17 5.35 14.50
N MET A 493 -30.47 5.65 14.56
CA MET A 493 -30.98 6.85 15.25
C MET A 493 -30.59 6.82 16.72
N GLY A 494 -29.57 7.59 17.09
CA GLY A 494 -29.17 7.86 18.48
C GLY A 494 -27.66 7.89 18.73
N TYR A 495 -26.88 7.00 18.10
CA TYR A 495 -25.43 6.91 18.30
C TYR A 495 -24.71 6.65 16.98
N THR A 496 -23.69 7.45 16.71
CA THR A 496 -22.96 7.46 15.45
C THR A 496 -21.87 6.39 15.43
N THR A 497 -21.37 6.01 14.25
CA THR A 497 -20.20 5.12 14.08
C THR A 497 -18.98 5.61 14.89
N ARG A 498 -18.88 6.91 15.15
CA ARG A 498 -17.82 7.53 15.97
C ARG A 498 -17.84 7.01 17.42
N ASP A 499 -19.02 6.69 17.94
CA ASP A 499 -19.20 6.24 19.32
C ASP A 499 -18.75 4.79 19.53
N MET A 500 -18.41 4.06 18.45
CA MET A 500 -17.84 2.71 18.49
C MET A 500 -16.55 2.64 19.33
N ALA A 501 -15.65 3.62 19.20
CA ALA A 501 -14.42 3.66 19.98
C ALA A 501 -14.70 3.79 21.48
N TYR A 502 -15.71 4.59 21.85
CA TYR A 502 -16.11 4.79 23.25
C TYR A 502 -16.81 3.56 23.83
N ALA A 503 -17.60 2.86 23.01
CA ALA A 503 -18.17 1.56 23.38
C ALA A 503 -17.09 0.50 23.59
N ALA A 504 -16.10 0.41 22.68
CA ALA A 504 -14.97 -0.52 22.77
C ALA A 504 -14.09 -0.25 23.99
N MET A 505 -13.83 1.02 24.30
CA MET A 505 -13.13 1.45 25.52
C MET A 505 -13.79 0.91 26.79
N GLY A 506 -15.11 0.72 26.75
CA GLY A 506 -15.88 0.09 27.82
C GLY A 506 -15.42 -1.32 28.18
N LEU A 507 -14.68 -2.03 27.33
CA LEU A 507 -14.16 -3.38 27.61
C LEU A 507 -12.66 -3.41 27.96
N LEU A 508 -12.00 -2.24 27.98
CA LEU A 508 -10.55 -2.12 28.13
C LEU A 508 -10.14 -1.43 29.43
N SER A 509 -8.86 -1.50 29.75
CA SER A 509 -8.27 -1.00 31.00
C SER A 509 -8.12 0.52 31.03
N TYR A 510 -7.69 1.15 29.94
CA TYR A 510 -7.45 2.59 29.86
C TYR A 510 -8.54 3.32 29.11
N ARG A 511 -8.83 4.55 29.58
CA ARG A 511 -9.88 5.40 29.02
C ARG A 511 -9.30 6.55 28.23
N LEU A 512 -9.97 6.83 27.12
CA LEU A 512 -9.76 8.02 26.32
C LEU A 512 -10.44 9.24 26.93
N THR A 513 -9.81 10.40 26.77
CA THR A 513 -10.47 11.69 26.92
C THR A 513 -11.39 11.94 25.72
N PRO A 514 -12.70 12.22 25.90
CA PRO A 514 -13.60 12.50 24.80
C PRO A 514 -13.06 13.65 23.92
N ASN A 515 -13.23 13.52 22.61
CA ASN A 515 -12.91 14.59 21.67
C ASN A 515 -13.92 14.58 20.53
N ASP A 516 -14.62 15.70 20.34
CA ASP A 516 -15.68 15.76 19.35
C ASP A 516 -15.18 15.91 17.91
N SER A 517 -13.94 16.35 17.74
CA SER A 517 -13.31 16.52 16.43
C SER A 517 -12.76 15.23 15.83
N ASP A 518 -12.77 14.11 16.55
CA ASP A 518 -12.16 12.86 16.07
C ASP A 518 -13.11 12.09 15.16
N ASN A 519 -12.57 11.55 14.07
CA ASN A 519 -13.27 10.58 13.23
C ASN A 519 -13.21 9.17 13.86
N VAL A 520 -13.99 8.23 13.32
CA VAL A 520 -14.08 6.83 13.81
C VAL A 520 -12.69 6.19 13.93
N PHE A 521 -11.88 6.31 12.88
CA PHE A 521 -10.56 5.72 12.82
C PHE A 521 -9.60 6.36 13.83
N GLN A 522 -9.58 7.68 13.94
CA GLN A 522 -8.76 8.45 14.88
C GLN A 522 -9.10 8.05 16.33
N ALA A 523 -10.39 7.90 16.64
CA ALA A 523 -10.83 7.50 17.97
C ALA A 523 -10.37 6.08 18.32
N ILE A 524 -10.47 5.11 17.40
CA ILE A 524 -10.00 3.73 17.60
C ILE A 524 -8.47 3.65 17.63
N ALA A 525 -7.79 4.39 16.76
CA ALA A 525 -6.32 4.44 16.74
C ALA A 525 -5.79 5.01 18.05
N ARG A 526 -6.38 6.10 18.54
CA ARG A 526 -6.06 6.67 19.86
C ARG A 526 -6.36 5.67 20.98
N LEU A 527 -7.46 4.93 20.90
CA LEU A 527 -7.80 3.89 21.89
C LEU A 527 -6.71 2.81 21.96
N SER A 528 -6.23 2.38 20.79
CA SER A 528 -5.18 1.38 20.66
C SER A 528 -3.83 1.86 21.17
N ILE A 529 -3.47 3.12 20.91
CA ILE A 529 -2.21 3.71 21.39
C ILE A 529 -2.22 3.80 22.93
N VAL A 530 -3.35 4.22 23.50
CA VAL A 530 -3.51 4.42 24.95
C VAL A 530 -3.51 3.11 25.74
N ASN A 531 -4.10 2.03 25.18
CA ASN A 531 -4.16 0.74 25.85
C ASN A 531 -2.93 -0.15 25.60
N ASP A 532 -1.93 0.33 24.85
CA ASP A 532 -0.80 -0.47 24.34
C ASP A 532 -1.28 -1.86 23.90
N SER A 533 -2.22 -1.90 22.95
CA SER A 533 -2.87 -3.13 22.46
C SER A 533 -1.91 -4.02 21.66
N ASN A 534 -0.71 -4.28 22.18
CA ASN A 534 0.39 -4.99 21.56
C ASN A 534 0.62 -4.51 20.13
N GLN A 535 0.91 -3.22 19.90
CA GLN A 535 1.21 -2.66 18.57
C GLN A 535 0.20 -3.10 17.47
N LEU A 536 -1.09 -2.90 17.74
CA LEU A 536 -2.19 -3.27 16.84
C LEU A 536 -2.13 -2.53 15.50
N LEU A 537 -1.85 -1.22 15.52
CA LEU A 537 -1.88 -0.37 14.31
C LEU A 537 -0.75 -0.75 13.33
N GLU A 538 0.42 -1.08 13.87
CA GLU A 538 1.59 -1.58 13.15
C GLU A 538 1.29 -2.90 12.44
N ARG A 539 0.58 -3.81 13.12
CA ARG A 539 0.11 -5.07 12.52
C ARG A 539 -0.95 -4.81 11.46
N LEU A 540 -1.86 -3.87 11.71
CA LEU A 540 -2.95 -3.52 10.79
C LEU A 540 -2.42 -2.94 9.48
N LEU A 541 -1.34 -2.15 9.56
CA LEU A 541 -0.59 -1.67 8.39
C LEU A 541 -0.08 -2.82 7.51
N CYS A 542 0.35 -3.92 8.13
CA CYS A 542 0.89 -5.11 7.46
C CYS A 542 -0.19 -6.11 6.98
N LEU A 543 -1.44 -5.93 7.38
CA LEU A 543 -2.56 -6.82 7.04
C LEU A 543 -3.24 -6.36 5.74
N TRP A 544 -3.46 -7.27 4.80
CA TRP A 544 -4.19 -6.98 3.55
C TRP A 544 -5.37 -7.94 3.38
N PRO A 545 -6.62 -7.44 3.40
CA PRO A 545 -7.82 -8.29 3.37
C PRO A 545 -7.85 -9.26 2.19
N ASP A 546 -8.42 -10.45 2.40
CA ASP A 546 -8.61 -11.44 1.31
C ASP A 546 -9.66 -10.95 0.31
N PRO A 547 -9.32 -10.85 -0.99
CA PRO A 547 -10.28 -10.46 -2.02
C PRO A 547 -11.44 -11.46 -2.23
N LYS A 548 -11.28 -12.73 -1.81
CA LYS A 548 -12.31 -13.77 -1.94
C LYS A 548 -13.47 -13.66 -0.98
N ASN A 549 -13.32 -12.89 0.10
CA ASN A 549 -14.39 -12.51 1.01
C ASN A 549 -14.88 -11.10 0.63
N PRO A 550 -15.63 -10.92 -0.48
CA PRO A 550 -16.23 -9.62 -0.77
C PRO A 550 -17.21 -9.33 0.35
N THR A 551 -16.86 -8.36 1.19
CA THR A 551 -17.64 -8.00 2.36
C THR A 551 -18.85 -7.21 1.91
N VAL A 552 -19.97 -7.92 1.74
CA VAL A 552 -21.34 -7.43 1.54
C VAL A 552 -21.52 -6.58 0.27
N ASP A 553 -22.56 -6.89 -0.50
CA ASP A 553 -23.01 -6.19 -1.71
C ASP A 553 -23.44 -4.73 -1.45
N ILE A 554 -22.53 -3.87 -0.96
CA ILE A 554 -22.79 -2.44 -0.85
C ILE A 554 -22.46 -1.83 -2.22
N PRO A 555 -23.43 -1.26 -2.93
CA PRO A 555 -23.18 -0.64 -4.22
C PRO A 555 -22.07 0.41 -4.10
N PRO A 556 -21.19 0.55 -5.11
CA PRO A 556 -19.99 1.41 -5.09
C PRO A 556 -20.26 2.90 -4.81
N LYS A 557 -21.53 3.32 -4.77
CA LYS A 557 -21.97 4.69 -4.45
C LYS A 557 -21.94 5.01 -2.95
N LEU A 558 -21.85 4.02 -2.07
CA LEU A 558 -21.85 4.19 -0.61
C LEU A 558 -20.69 3.40 0.05
N ALA A 559 -19.55 3.31 -0.62
CA ALA A 559 -18.36 2.69 -0.06
C ALA A 559 -17.90 3.49 1.17
N SER A 560 -18.14 2.92 2.36
CA SER A 560 -17.52 3.35 3.60
C SER A 560 -16.01 3.44 3.39
N THR A 561 -15.40 4.46 3.98
CA THR A 561 -13.95 4.68 3.99
C THR A 561 -13.23 3.37 4.28
N GLY A 562 -12.10 3.13 3.59
CA GLY A 562 -11.32 1.88 3.73
C GLY A 562 -11.02 1.49 5.19
N SER A 563 -10.99 2.43 6.13
CA SER A 563 -10.88 2.14 7.57
C SER A 563 -12.07 1.38 8.15
N GLU A 564 -13.31 1.76 7.87
CA GLU A 564 -14.48 1.04 8.43
C GLU A 564 -14.57 -0.38 7.87
N ARG A 565 -14.17 -0.57 6.60
CA ARG A 565 -14.05 -1.89 5.98
C ARG A 565 -12.97 -2.75 6.65
N ILE A 566 -11.80 -2.17 6.91
CA ILE A 566 -10.71 -2.87 7.61
C ILE A 566 -11.13 -3.25 9.04
N LEU A 567 -11.84 -2.36 9.75
CA LEU A 567 -12.28 -2.60 11.13
C LEU A 567 -13.31 -3.72 11.26
N ARG A 568 -14.15 -3.93 10.23
CA ARG A 568 -15.18 -5.00 10.23
C ARG A 568 -14.62 -6.41 10.15
N ASN A 569 -13.45 -6.57 9.54
CA ASN A 569 -12.85 -7.89 9.29
C ASN A 569 -11.45 -7.96 9.92
N ILE A 570 -11.23 -7.20 11.00
CA ILE A 570 -9.90 -7.03 11.59
C ILE A 570 -9.35 -8.33 12.20
N ALA A 571 -10.22 -9.25 12.63
CA ALA A 571 -9.85 -10.55 13.18
C ALA A 571 -9.77 -11.66 12.12
N ASP A 572 -10.38 -11.45 10.95
CA ASP A 572 -10.37 -12.41 9.86
C ASP A 572 -8.96 -12.59 9.28
N LYS A 573 -8.74 -13.74 8.64
CA LYS A 573 -7.46 -14.04 7.98
C LYS A 573 -7.25 -13.12 6.78
N ASP A 574 -6.01 -12.70 6.59
CA ASP A 574 -5.61 -11.90 5.45
C ASP A 574 -5.49 -12.75 4.16
N GLN A 575 -5.17 -12.12 3.03
CA GLN A 575 -4.99 -12.81 1.74
C GLN A 575 -3.94 -13.94 1.74
N TYR A 576 -3.09 -14.02 2.76
CA TYR A 576 -2.07 -15.05 2.94
C TYR A 576 -2.47 -16.10 3.98
N GLY A 577 -3.71 -16.05 4.51
CA GLY A 577 -4.20 -16.94 5.55
C GLY A 577 -3.64 -16.65 6.95
N THR A 578 -3.12 -15.45 7.17
CA THR A 578 -2.49 -15.03 8.44
C THR A 578 -3.46 -14.16 9.25
N HIS A 579 -3.58 -14.38 10.57
CA HIS A 579 -4.29 -13.46 11.45
C HIS A 579 -3.42 -12.25 11.84
N LEU A 580 -4.07 -11.19 12.30
CA LEU A 580 -3.39 -9.98 12.75
C LEU A 580 -2.35 -10.25 13.85
N TRP A 581 -2.64 -11.12 14.81
CA TRP A 581 -1.77 -11.42 15.95
C TRP A 581 -0.55 -12.28 15.60
N ASP A 582 -0.53 -12.94 14.43
CA ASP A 582 0.64 -13.72 13.98
C ASP A 582 1.71 -12.84 13.31
N ILE A 583 1.38 -11.58 13.01
CA ILE A 583 2.29 -10.61 12.41
C ILE A 583 3.15 -9.98 13.50
N LYS A 584 4.47 -10.03 13.33
CA LYS A 584 5.43 -9.30 14.16
C LYS A 584 5.77 -7.95 13.50
N PRO A 585 5.43 -6.80 14.08
CA PRO A 585 5.79 -5.51 13.51
C PRO A 585 7.30 -5.25 13.63
N LEU A 586 7.82 -4.47 12.69
CA LEU A 586 9.20 -3.97 12.62
C LEU A 586 9.26 -2.44 12.66
N CYS A 587 8.11 -1.77 12.50
CA CYS A 587 7.93 -0.34 12.62
C CYS A 587 7.07 0.00 13.84
N ASP A 588 6.98 1.29 14.17
CA ASP A 588 6.22 1.78 15.31
C ASP A 588 5.40 3.01 14.94
N VAL A 589 4.13 3.02 15.35
CA VAL A 589 3.24 4.15 15.14
C VAL A 589 3.50 5.19 16.23
N VAL A 590 4.05 6.33 15.83
CA VAL A 590 4.35 7.45 16.73
C VAL A 590 3.18 8.41 16.88
N GLY A 591 2.23 8.42 15.95
CA GLY A 591 1.04 9.26 16.05
C GLY A 591 -0.02 9.03 14.98
N VAL A 592 -1.11 9.78 15.08
CA VAL A 592 -2.29 9.76 14.20
C VAL A 592 -2.41 11.10 13.48
N GLY A 593 -2.66 11.06 12.17
CA GLY A 593 -2.78 12.25 11.34
C GLY A 593 -4.10 13.02 11.55
N ASP A 594 -4.10 14.31 11.20
CA ASP A 594 -5.23 15.23 11.34
C ASP A 594 -6.21 15.20 10.14
N ASP A 595 -6.11 14.20 9.26
CA ASP A 595 -6.96 14.15 8.06
C ASP A 595 -8.39 13.69 8.39
N LEU A 596 -9.37 14.49 7.98
CA LEU A 596 -10.78 14.25 8.27
C LEU A 596 -11.33 12.95 7.64
N TYR A 597 -10.95 12.69 6.38
CA TYR A 597 -11.48 11.58 5.56
C TYR A 597 -10.48 10.45 5.32
N GLU A 598 -9.27 10.52 5.88
CA GLU A 598 -8.18 9.60 5.55
C GLU A 598 -7.66 8.91 6.81
N PRO A 599 -7.59 7.57 6.84
CA PRO A 599 -7.05 6.85 7.98
C PRO A 599 -5.53 6.88 7.96
N THR A 600 -4.96 7.98 8.47
CA THR A 600 -3.53 8.25 8.43
C THR A 600 -2.87 8.06 9.78
N VAL A 601 -1.70 7.43 9.75
CA VAL A 601 -0.82 7.23 10.90
C VAL A 601 0.59 7.72 10.55
N ILE A 602 1.32 8.19 11.55
CA ILE A 602 2.74 8.56 11.43
C ILE A 602 3.54 7.40 12.02
N VAL A 603 4.49 6.91 11.24
CA VAL A 603 5.24 5.70 11.55
C VAL A 603 6.73 6.00 11.55
N ASP A 604 7.43 5.41 12.50
CA ASP A 604 8.88 5.47 12.67
C ASP A 604 9.52 4.08 12.55
N ARG A 605 10.85 4.03 12.41
CA ARG A 605 11.67 2.80 12.27
C ARG A 605 11.32 1.93 11.04
N CYS A 606 10.61 2.49 10.06
CA CYS A 606 10.35 1.83 8.78
C CYS A 606 11.63 1.69 7.95
N ARG A 607 11.70 0.68 7.07
CA ARG A 607 12.75 0.63 6.04
C ARG A 607 12.15 0.75 4.65
N GLY A 608 12.61 1.71 3.87
CA GLY A 608 12.10 2.01 2.54
C GLY A 608 13.04 1.59 1.42
N ILE A 609 12.46 1.07 0.34
CA ILE A 609 13.10 0.80 -0.94
C ILE A 609 12.33 1.56 -2.02
N PRO A 610 12.95 2.48 -2.77
CA PRO A 610 12.26 3.19 -3.84
C PRO A 610 12.05 2.27 -5.05
N ILE A 611 10.85 2.30 -5.62
CA ILE A 611 10.49 1.52 -6.81
C ILE A 611 10.70 2.37 -8.05
N ARG A 612 11.49 1.86 -9.00
CA ARG A 612 11.77 2.55 -10.27
C ARG A 612 10.78 2.11 -11.35
N TRP A 613 10.07 3.07 -11.94
CA TRP A 613 9.08 2.80 -12.99
C TRP A 613 9.46 3.27 -14.40
N LYS A 614 10.53 4.07 -14.49
CA LYS A 614 10.85 4.85 -15.69
C LYS A 614 11.64 4.08 -16.75
N ASP A 615 12.60 3.29 -16.29
CA ASP A 615 13.55 2.52 -17.10
C ASP A 615 14.32 1.54 -16.21
N PHE A 616 14.77 0.42 -16.78
CA PHE A 616 15.72 -0.46 -16.12
C PHE A 616 17.10 0.23 -16.04
N PRO A 617 17.75 0.24 -14.86
CA PRO A 617 19.08 0.80 -14.70
C PRO A 617 20.13 0.00 -15.49
N LYS A 618 21.30 0.62 -15.72
CA LYS A 618 22.51 -0.13 -16.10
C LYS A 618 22.93 -0.90 -14.86
N LEU A 619 22.97 -2.23 -14.92
CA LEU A 619 23.38 -3.07 -13.81
C LEU A 619 24.90 -3.17 -13.74
N ASN A 620 25.41 -3.10 -12.52
CA ASN A 620 26.79 -3.44 -12.22
C ASN A 620 26.83 -4.91 -11.78
N TYR A 621 27.80 -5.66 -12.31
CA TYR A 621 28.00 -7.07 -11.99
C TYR A 621 29.12 -7.20 -10.95
N ALA A 622 28.85 -7.77 -9.80
CA ALA A 622 29.84 -8.00 -8.75
C ALA A 622 30.73 -9.18 -9.14
N LYS A 623 32.03 -9.03 -8.91
CA LYS A 623 33.05 -10.04 -9.22
C LYS A 623 33.15 -11.10 -8.12
N GLU A 624 32.08 -11.84 -7.82
CA GLU A 624 32.21 -13.07 -7.01
C GLU A 624 32.31 -14.28 -7.94
N LEU A 625 33.46 -14.38 -8.60
CA LEU A 625 33.71 -15.34 -9.67
C LEU A 625 34.53 -16.51 -9.12
N SER A 626 33.85 -17.53 -8.57
CA SER A 626 34.49 -18.79 -8.16
C SER A 626 34.44 -19.81 -9.30
N GLY A 627 35.58 -20.13 -9.91
CA GLY A 627 35.68 -21.24 -10.88
C GLY A 627 36.78 -21.09 -11.93
N MET A 628 37.27 -22.21 -12.44
CA MET A 628 38.33 -22.23 -13.49
C MET A 628 37.89 -21.49 -14.76
N SER A 629 36.65 -21.68 -15.22
CA SER A 629 36.14 -20.96 -16.40
C SER A 629 36.08 -19.45 -16.20
N ALA A 630 35.78 -19.00 -14.99
CA ALA A 630 35.72 -17.58 -14.68
C ALA A 630 37.11 -16.94 -14.65
N THR A 631 38.09 -17.60 -14.04
CA THR A 631 39.50 -17.14 -14.04
C THR A 631 40.08 -17.08 -15.45
N ILE A 632 39.78 -18.07 -16.31
CA ILE A 632 40.18 -18.06 -17.73
C ILE A 632 39.55 -16.86 -18.45
N SER A 633 38.25 -16.63 -18.27
CA SER A 633 37.56 -15.49 -18.90
C SER A 633 38.11 -14.14 -18.43
N GLN A 634 38.39 -13.98 -17.14
CA GLN A 634 39.05 -12.78 -16.61
C GLN A 634 40.43 -12.59 -17.25
N THR A 635 41.22 -13.65 -17.33
CA THR A 635 42.55 -13.65 -17.93
C THR A 635 42.50 -13.23 -19.40
N ILE A 636 41.57 -13.78 -20.18
CA ILE A 636 41.36 -13.40 -21.58
C ILE A 636 41.02 -11.91 -21.70
N VAL A 637 40.11 -11.40 -20.85
CA VAL A 637 39.72 -9.98 -20.88
C VAL A 637 40.88 -9.06 -20.48
N TYR A 638 41.60 -9.35 -19.40
CA TYR A 638 42.74 -8.54 -18.95
C TYR A 638 43.92 -8.58 -19.94
N PHE A 639 44.23 -9.75 -20.52
CA PHE A 639 45.22 -9.81 -21.59
C PHE A 639 44.75 -9.04 -22.82
N GLY A 640 43.50 -9.22 -23.28
CA GLY A 640 42.97 -8.47 -24.41
C GLY A 640 43.08 -6.95 -24.20
N ILE A 641 42.75 -6.47 -23.01
CA ILE A 641 42.92 -5.09 -22.56
C ILE A 641 44.41 -4.67 -22.62
N PHE A 642 45.31 -5.46 -22.03
CA PHE A 642 46.72 -5.14 -21.95
C PHE A 642 47.35 -5.03 -23.34
N PHE A 643 47.07 -6.00 -24.21
CA PHE A 643 47.54 -6.02 -25.60
C PHE A 643 46.93 -4.87 -26.43
N ALA A 644 45.64 -4.55 -26.27
CA ALA A 644 45.04 -3.41 -26.97
C ALA A 644 45.64 -2.08 -26.52
N GLY A 645 45.81 -1.89 -25.20
CA GLY A 645 46.32 -0.67 -24.61
C GLY A 645 47.80 -0.42 -24.92
N SER A 646 48.64 -1.43 -24.71
CA SER A 646 50.06 -1.36 -25.08
C SER A 646 50.26 -1.22 -26.58
N GLY A 647 49.44 -1.88 -27.41
CA GLY A 647 49.46 -1.70 -28.87
C GLY A 647 49.18 -0.26 -29.27
N PHE A 648 48.18 0.39 -28.66
CA PHE A 648 47.88 1.80 -28.88
C PHE A 648 49.00 2.73 -28.39
N ALA A 649 49.61 2.43 -27.24
CA ALA A 649 50.74 3.20 -26.71
C ALA A 649 51.99 3.09 -27.61
N LEU A 650 52.30 1.89 -28.12
CA LEU A 650 53.38 1.65 -29.07
C LEU A 650 53.13 2.34 -30.42
N PHE A 651 51.87 2.38 -30.87
CA PHE A 651 51.48 3.13 -32.05
C PHE A 651 51.63 4.65 -31.86
N MET A 652 51.23 5.18 -30.70
CA MET A 652 51.43 6.60 -30.37
C MET A 652 52.90 6.97 -30.27
N SER A 653 53.75 6.10 -29.72
CA SER A 653 55.19 6.34 -29.71
C SER A 653 55.81 6.28 -31.11
N ALA A 654 55.28 5.44 -32.02
CA ALA A 654 55.67 5.43 -33.42
C ALA A 654 55.33 6.76 -34.11
N ILE A 655 54.14 7.31 -33.86
CA ILE A 655 53.73 8.61 -34.38
C ILE A 655 54.60 9.73 -33.81
N ALA A 656 54.85 9.74 -32.50
CA ALA A 656 55.72 10.73 -31.88
C ALA A 656 57.14 10.69 -32.46
N LEU A 657 57.68 9.48 -32.69
CA LEU A 657 58.97 9.28 -33.35
C LEU A 657 58.94 9.80 -34.79
N ALA A 658 57.89 9.49 -35.56
CA ALA A 658 57.72 9.99 -36.93
C ALA A 658 57.60 11.52 -36.98
N VAL A 659 56.85 12.13 -36.05
CA VAL A 659 56.70 13.59 -35.93
C VAL A 659 58.02 14.26 -35.52
N SER A 660 58.81 13.61 -34.65
CA SER A 660 60.13 14.13 -34.27
C SER A 660 61.10 14.22 -35.46
N THR A 661 60.88 13.41 -36.50
CA THR A 661 61.68 13.40 -37.75
C THR A 661 61.21 14.40 -38.80
N ILE A 662 60.23 15.26 -38.49
CA ILE A 662 59.77 16.33 -39.39
C ILE A 662 60.77 17.49 -39.33
N ASP A 663 61.38 17.83 -40.47
CA ASP A 663 62.36 18.90 -40.60
C ASP A 663 61.76 20.27 -40.21
N TYR A 664 62.18 20.82 -39.07
CA TYR A 664 61.95 22.22 -38.74
C TYR A 664 62.98 23.07 -39.49
N ARG A 665 62.52 24.09 -40.23
CA ARG A 665 63.35 24.97 -41.08
C ARG A 665 64.32 25.82 -40.23
N GLY A 666 65.40 25.22 -39.75
CA GLY A 666 66.51 25.85 -39.04
C GLY A 666 67.79 25.04 -39.27
N GLN A 667 68.92 25.72 -39.47
CA GLN A 667 70.21 25.10 -39.76
C GLN A 667 70.63 24.10 -38.67
N GLN A 668 70.55 22.80 -38.99
CA GLN A 668 71.07 21.70 -38.17
C GLN A 668 72.33 21.07 -38.83
N PRO A 669 73.26 20.50 -38.04
CA PRO A 669 74.50 19.89 -38.54
C PRO A 669 74.24 18.65 -39.41
N GLN A 670 75.05 18.47 -40.47
CA GLN A 670 74.89 17.38 -41.48
C GLN A 670 74.81 15.96 -40.91
N LEU A 671 75.49 15.69 -39.78
CA LEU A 671 75.44 14.39 -39.11
C LEU A 671 74.05 14.08 -38.53
N ALA A 672 73.33 15.11 -38.05
CA ALA A 672 71.99 14.94 -37.48
C ALA A 672 70.95 14.64 -38.57
N SER A 673 71.08 15.21 -39.76
CA SER A 673 70.16 14.95 -40.88
C SER A 673 70.26 13.53 -41.43
N ASP A 674 71.47 12.96 -41.50
CA ASP A 674 71.65 11.57 -41.97
C ASP A 674 71.06 10.56 -40.97
N VAL A 675 71.25 10.80 -39.67
CA VAL A 675 70.64 9.99 -38.60
C VAL A 675 69.11 10.08 -38.66
N MET A 676 68.55 11.28 -38.85
CA MET A 676 67.09 11.47 -38.94
C MET A 676 66.50 10.80 -40.17
N ARG A 677 67.22 10.77 -41.30
CA ARG A 677 66.82 10.03 -42.51
C ARG A 677 66.79 8.51 -42.28
N ILE A 678 67.80 7.94 -41.59
CA ILE A 678 67.83 6.51 -41.24
C ILE A 678 66.67 6.15 -40.30
N ILE A 679 66.38 6.98 -39.30
CA ILE A 679 65.26 6.77 -38.38
C ILE A 679 63.94 6.73 -39.15
N ARG A 680 63.73 7.67 -40.08
CA ARG A 680 62.49 7.77 -40.86
C ARG A 680 62.31 6.64 -41.88
N GLU A 681 63.37 6.25 -42.59
CA GLU A 681 63.25 5.32 -43.72
C GLU A 681 63.42 3.85 -43.33
N VAL A 682 64.10 3.55 -42.22
CA VAL A 682 64.40 2.16 -41.81
C VAL A 682 63.71 1.82 -40.49
N ILE A 683 63.91 2.64 -39.45
CA ILE A 683 63.45 2.32 -38.09
C ILE A 683 61.94 2.43 -37.98
N VAL A 684 61.34 3.53 -38.46
CA VAL A 684 59.88 3.73 -38.40
C VAL A 684 59.11 2.62 -39.15
N PRO A 685 59.46 2.23 -40.40
CA PRO A 685 58.76 1.13 -41.08
C PRO A 685 58.92 -0.23 -40.38
N GLN A 686 60.11 -0.58 -39.89
CA GLN A 686 60.33 -1.83 -39.16
C GLN A 686 59.55 -1.85 -37.83
N TYR A 687 59.51 -0.72 -37.13
CA TYR A 687 58.72 -0.56 -35.91
C TYR A 687 57.22 -0.68 -36.19
N LEU A 688 56.73 -0.13 -37.30
CA LEU A 688 55.33 -0.28 -37.73
C LEU A 688 54.97 -1.75 -38.08
N VAL A 689 55.89 -2.51 -38.69
CA VAL A 689 55.68 -3.95 -38.94
C VAL A 689 55.61 -4.74 -37.63
N ALA A 690 56.48 -4.44 -36.66
CA ALA A 690 56.44 -5.06 -35.33
C ALA A 690 55.12 -4.73 -34.60
N ILE A 691 54.65 -3.49 -34.70
CA ILE A 691 53.35 -3.07 -34.17
C ILE A 691 52.20 -3.81 -34.89
N ALA A 692 52.26 -3.99 -36.21
CA ALA A 692 51.25 -4.73 -36.95
C ALA A 692 51.17 -6.21 -36.54
N LEU A 693 52.31 -6.86 -36.31
CA LEU A 693 52.36 -8.23 -35.76
C LEU A 693 51.78 -8.28 -34.34
N TYR A 694 52.08 -7.27 -33.51
CA TYR A 694 51.53 -7.14 -32.17
C TYR A 694 50.00 -6.99 -32.17
N PHE A 695 49.46 -6.13 -33.04
CA PHE A 695 48.00 -6.02 -33.25
C PHE A 695 47.39 -7.30 -33.82
N GLY A 696 48.12 -8.06 -34.64
CA GLY A 696 47.71 -9.39 -35.10
C GLY A 696 47.47 -10.37 -33.96
N VAL A 697 48.38 -10.41 -32.97
CA VAL A 697 48.22 -11.22 -31.75
C VAL A 697 47.03 -10.73 -30.92
N ALA A 698 46.90 -9.41 -30.75
CA ALA A 698 45.76 -8.81 -30.04
C ALA A 698 44.42 -9.15 -30.73
N TRP A 699 44.38 -9.17 -32.06
CA TRP A 699 43.19 -9.52 -32.85
C TRP A 699 42.78 -10.98 -32.65
N ILE A 700 43.74 -11.92 -32.60
CA ILE A 700 43.46 -13.33 -32.34
C ILE A 700 42.92 -13.54 -30.92
N ILE A 701 43.56 -12.93 -29.90
CA ILE A 701 43.07 -12.99 -28.51
C ILE A 701 41.65 -12.42 -28.43
N SER A 702 41.38 -11.37 -29.20
CA SER A 702 40.09 -10.72 -29.23
C SER A 702 38.96 -11.66 -29.66
N TRP A 703 39.19 -12.69 -30.48
CA TRP A 703 38.12 -13.61 -30.89
C TRP A 703 37.47 -14.36 -29.72
N LEU A 704 38.18 -14.53 -28.60
CA LEU A 704 37.65 -15.17 -27.39
C LEU A 704 36.92 -14.18 -26.45
N SER A 705 37.06 -12.87 -26.67
CA SER A 705 36.43 -11.83 -25.86
C SER A 705 34.91 -11.92 -25.74
N PRO A 706 34.11 -12.25 -26.78
CA PRO A 706 32.66 -12.29 -26.68
C PRO A 706 32.22 -13.40 -25.74
N TRP A 707 32.85 -14.57 -25.85
CA TRP A 707 32.62 -15.71 -24.98
C TRP A 707 33.02 -15.39 -23.53
N ALA A 708 34.19 -14.79 -23.34
CA ALA A 708 34.69 -14.41 -22.02
C ALA A 708 33.75 -13.40 -21.33
N VAL A 709 33.35 -12.33 -22.03
CA VAL A 709 32.41 -11.33 -21.53
C VAL A 709 31.08 -11.96 -21.16
N ARG A 710 30.53 -12.80 -22.04
CA ARG A 710 29.25 -13.47 -21.78
C ARG A 710 29.33 -14.35 -20.54
N LYS A 711 30.41 -15.11 -20.38
CA LYS A 711 30.62 -15.98 -19.22
C LYS A 711 30.77 -15.20 -17.91
N LEU A 712 31.51 -14.09 -17.93
CA LEU A 712 31.66 -13.19 -16.77
C LEU A 712 30.32 -12.58 -16.35
N CYS A 713 29.47 -12.25 -17.31
CA CYS A 713 28.14 -11.70 -17.05
C CYS A 713 27.08 -12.78 -16.78
N SER A 714 27.37 -14.07 -17.02
CA SER A 714 26.42 -15.18 -16.82
C SER A 714 26.58 -15.88 -15.48
N ASP A 715 27.80 -16.01 -14.95
CA ASP A 715 28.10 -16.82 -13.74
C ASP A 715 27.76 -16.13 -12.41
N GLY A 716 27.40 -14.85 -12.43
CA GLY A 716 27.04 -14.12 -11.21
C GLY A 716 25.61 -14.40 -10.79
N VAL A 717 25.36 -15.48 -10.03
CA VAL A 717 24.06 -15.76 -9.39
C VAL A 717 23.78 -14.79 -8.23
N GLN A 718 24.81 -14.12 -7.69
CA GLN A 718 24.74 -13.49 -6.37
C GLN A 718 25.19 -12.02 -6.28
N GLY A 719 25.29 -11.30 -7.40
CA GLY A 719 26.03 -10.03 -7.40
C GLY A 719 25.57 -8.93 -8.34
N CYS A 720 24.29 -8.80 -8.72
CA CYS A 720 23.86 -7.61 -9.47
C CYS A 720 23.52 -6.45 -8.52
N SER A 721 23.74 -5.21 -8.96
CA SER A 721 23.28 -4.01 -8.24
C SER A 721 21.79 -4.13 -7.86
N SER A 722 21.45 -3.90 -6.59
CA SER A 722 20.11 -4.14 -6.06
C SER A 722 19.13 -3.02 -6.45
N HIS A 723 18.15 -3.35 -7.28
CA HIS A 723 17.13 -2.41 -7.73
C HIS A 723 15.76 -3.09 -7.77
N LEU A 724 14.76 -2.40 -7.23
CA LEU A 724 13.36 -2.78 -7.36
C LEU A 724 12.74 -1.96 -8.51
N VAL A 725 12.42 -2.63 -9.61
CA VAL A 725 11.93 -2.01 -10.84
C VAL A 725 10.53 -2.54 -11.17
N GLY A 726 9.60 -1.64 -11.47
CA GLY A 726 8.22 -1.97 -11.81
C GLY A 726 7.86 -1.63 -13.26
N PHE A 727 6.97 -2.42 -13.85
CA PHE A 727 6.28 -2.08 -15.10
C PHE A 727 4.81 -2.53 -15.09
N GLU A 728 3.98 -1.89 -15.91
CA GLU A 728 2.56 -2.21 -16.08
C GLU A 728 2.40 -3.37 -17.08
N GLY A 729 1.63 -4.39 -16.70
CA GLY A 729 1.46 -5.64 -17.44
C GLY A 729 2.43 -6.75 -17.02
N THR A 730 2.40 -7.86 -17.76
CA THR A 730 3.22 -9.06 -17.53
C THR A 730 4.02 -9.40 -18.79
N MET A 731 5.22 -9.94 -18.62
CA MET A 731 6.13 -10.27 -19.71
C MET A 731 6.82 -11.61 -19.43
N PRO A 732 7.11 -12.44 -20.45
CA PRO A 732 7.85 -13.66 -20.25
C PRO A 732 9.24 -13.42 -19.64
N LEU A 733 9.71 -14.32 -18.78
CA LEU A 733 11.01 -14.20 -18.10
C LEU A 733 12.16 -14.10 -19.09
N HIS A 734 12.08 -14.86 -20.20
CA HIS A 734 13.06 -14.81 -21.27
C HIS A 734 13.24 -13.41 -21.87
N ASP A 735 12.14 -12.75 -22.23
CA ASP A 735 12.19 -11.42 -22.86
C ASP A 735 12.61 -10.36 -21.84
N LEU A 736 12.15 -10.51 -20.59
CA LEU A 736 12.51 -9.65 -19.48
C LEU A 736 14.01 -9.71 -19.18
N GLU A 737 14.59 -10.91 -19.11
CA GLU A 737 16.02 -11.09 -18.83
C GLU A 737 16.89 -10.50 -19.95
N LYS A 738 16.52 -10.71 -21.22
CA LYS A 738 17.20 -10.10 -22.37
C LYS A 738 17.15 -8.58 -22.33
N ILE A 739 16.05 -7.99 -21.90
CA ILE A 739 15.93 -6.54 -21.74
C ILE A 739 16.83 -6.02 -20.61
N ILE A 740 16.90 -6.72 -19.48
CA ILE A 740 17.62 -6.27 -18.29
C ILE A 740 19.13 -6.49 -18.43
N TYR A 741 19.53 -7.71 -18.77
CA TYR A 741 20.92 -8.16 -18.74
C TYR A 741 21.56 -8.21 -20.13
N GLY A 742 20.76 -8.22 -21.21
CA GLY A 742 21.23 -8.37 -22.59
C GLY A 742 21.23 -9.81 -23.09
N ASN A 743 21.12 -10.79 -22.21
CA ASN A 743 21.12 -12.22 -22.51
C ASN A 743 20.20 -13.00 -21.58
N PHE A 744 19.99 -14.27 -21.88
CA PHE A 744 19.10 -15.15 -21.13
C PHE A 744 19.87 -16.36 -20.59
N ASN A 745 20.07 -16.43 -19.28
CA ASN A 745 20.74 -17.52 -18.59
C ASN A 745 19.85 -18.16 -17.52
N ASN A 746 18.52 -18.01 -17.63
CA ASN A 746 17.53 -18.53 -16.68
C ASN A 746 17.80 -18.09 -15.23
N ARG A 747 18.20 -16.82 -15.05
CA ARG A 747 18.55 -16.25 -13.74
C ARG A 747 17.34 -15.76 -12.96
N LEU A 748 16.36 -15.22 -13.68
CA LEU A 748 15.14 -14.70 -13.07
C LEU A 748 14.16 -15.84 -12.80
N SER A 749 13.53 -15.83 -11.63
CA SER A 749 12.44 -16.74 -11.28
C SER A 749 11.28 -15.99 -10.66
N TYR A 750 10.06 -16.51 -10.82
CA TYR A 750 8.92 -15.96 -10.09
C TYR A 750 9.03 -16.32 -8.61
N SER A 751 8.66 -15.38 -7.74
CA SER A 751 8.67 -15.63 -6.29
C SER A 751 7.49 -16.49 -5.86
N ALA A 752 7.78 -17.66 -5.26
CA ALA A 752 6.79 -18.68 -4.90
C ALA A 752 5.74 -18.24 -3.86
N SER A 753 6.12 -17.32 -2.98
CA SER A 753 5.31 -16.95 -1.82
C SER A 753 5.16 -15.45 -1.63
N SER A 754 5.52 -14.65 -2.64
CA SER A 754 5.47 -13.18 -2.56
C SER A 754 4.04 -12.64 -2.61
N THR A 755 3.23 -13.18 -3.53
CA THR A 755 1.86 -12.70 -3.76
C THR A 755 0.90 -13.88 -3.94
N VAL A 756 -0.40 -13.62 -3.82
CA VAL A 756 -1.46 -14.62 -4.03
C VAL A 756 -1.48 -15.19 -5.45
N PHE A 757 -0.96 -14.44 -6.43
CA PHE A 757 -0.88 -14.88 -7.83
C PHE A 757 0.03 -16.11 -8.03
N SER A 758 1.05 -16.27 -7.19
CA SER A 758 2.00 -17.38 -7.31
C SER A 758 1.49 -18.70 -6.74
N GLY A 759 0.32 -18.73 -6.09
CA GLY A 759 -0.16 -19.87 -5.30
C GLY A 759 -0.20 -21.20 -6.07
N LYS A 760 -0.69 -21.19 -7.32
CA LYS A 760 -0.82 -22.40 -8.15
C LYS A 760 0.43 -22.71 -9.00
N LEU A 761 1.38 -21.80 -9.07
CA LEU A 761 2.59 -21.91 -9.90
C LEU A 761 3.83 -22.33 -9.10
N ARG A 762 3.64 -22.78 -7.85
CA ARG A 762 4.77 -23.20 -7.00
C ARG A 762 5.38 -24.48 -7.55
N ASP A 763 6.71 -24.51 -7.62
CA ASP A 763 7.43 -25.73 -7.93
C ASP A 763 7.34 -26.73 -6.75
N SER A 764 7.31 -28.03 -7.07
CA SER A 764 7.18 -29.11 -6.08
C SER A 764 8.47 -29.41 -5.32
N GLU A 765 9.63 -29.14 -5.93
CA GLU A 765 10.95 -29.47 -5.37
C GLU A 765 11.69 -28.21 -4.92
N LEU A 766 11.59 -27.14 -5.70
CA LEU A 766 12.33 -25.89 -5.46
C LEU A 766 11.43 -24.79 -4.89
N ARG A 767 11.99 -23.91 -4.05
CA ARG A 767 11.27 -22.74 -3.52
C ARG A 767 11.20 -21.61 -4.57
N MET A 768 10.69 -21.92 -5.75
CA MET A 768 10.53 -21.01 -6.89
C MET A 768 9.15 -21.22 -7.52
N SER A 769 8.67 -20.23 -8.27
CA SER A 769 7.48 -20.39 -9.11
C SER A 769 7.86 -20.61 -10.57
N ARG A 770 7.16 -21.55 -11.20
CA ARG A 770 7.24 -21.81 -12.63
C ARG A 770 6.57 -20.69 -13.42
N GLU A 771 7.08 -20.43 -14.61
CA GLU A 771 6.42 -19.53 -15.55
C GLU A 771 5.14 -20.18 -16.10
N PRO A 772 4.01 -19.46 -16.18
CA PRO A 772 2.79 -20.02 -16.76
C PRO A 772 2.96 -20.25 -18.26
N HIS A 773 2.44 -21.38 -18.76
CA HIS A 773 2.46 -21.72 -20.18
C HIS A 773 1.54 -20.81 -21.01
N ASP A 774 0.38 -20.44 -20.45
CA ASP A 774 -0.61 -19.57 -21.10
C ASP A 774 -0.32 -18.08 -20.81
N PRO A 775 -0.12 -17.22 -21.84
CA PRO A 775 0.05 -15.78 -21.65
C PRO A 775 -1.16 -15.09 -21.00
N LYS A 776 -2.36 -15.68 -21.07
CA LYS A 776 -3.57 -15.13 -20.43
C LYS A 776 -3.74 -15.57 -18.97
N TYR A 777 -2.88 -16.44 -18.46
CA TYR A 777 -2.94 -16.97 -17.10
C TYR A 777 -3.17 -15.89 -16.04
N TRP A 778 -2.35 -14.84 -16.04
CA TRP A 778 -2.43 -13.77 -15.04
C TRP A 778 -3.75 -13.01 -15.08
N LYS A 779 -4.34 -12.82 -16.27
CA LYS A 779 -5.65 -12.20 -16.44
C LYS A 779 -6.77 -13.12 -15.89
N ASN A 780 -6.64 -14.42 -16.10
CA ASN A 780 -7.59 -15.41 -15.57
C ASN A 780 -7.53 -15.48 -14.04
N VAL A 781 -6.32 -15.50 -13.44
CA VAL A 781 -6.14 -15.49 -11.98
C VAL A 781 -6.68 -14.18 -11.38
N PHE A 782 -6.47 -13.05 -12.05
CA PHE A 782 -7.03 -11.77 -11.62
C PHE A 782 -8.57 -11.83 -11.51
N GLN A 783 -9.24 -12.47 -12.47
CA GLN A 783 -10.69 -12.68 -12.46
C GLN A 783 -11.12 -13.72 -11.41
N GLU A 784 -10.38 -14.82 -11.27
CA GLU A 784 -10.65 -15.87 -10.27
C GLU A 784 -10.58 -15.34 -8.84
N LEU A 785 -9.63 -14.45 -8.57
CA LEU A 785 -9.47 -13.79 -7.27
C LEU A 785 -10.54 -12.70 -7.02
N LYS A 786 -11.45 -12.44 -7.97
CA LYS A 786 -12.52 -11.42 -7.89
C LYS A 786 -11.98 -10.04 -7.49
N LEU A 787 -10.78 -9.69 -7.97
CA LEU A 787 -10.15 -8.41 -7.62
C LEU A 787 -10.96 -7.22 -8.16
N PRO A 788 -10.92 -6.05 -7.49
CA PRO A 788 -11.65 -4.86 -7.94
C PRO A 788 -11.31 -4.48 -9.38
N THR A 789 -12.32 -4.08 -10.16
CA THR A 789 -12.14 -3.65 -11.56
C THR A 789 -11.31 -2.37 -11.71
N THR A 790 -11.09 -1.64 -10.62
CA THR A 790 -10.20 -0.46 -10.57
C THR A 790 -8.72 -0.84 -10.58
N HIS A 791 -8.38 -2.06 -10.17
CA HIS A 791 -7.01 -2.52 -10.08
C HIS A 791 -6.45 -2.92 -11.44
N ARG A 792 -5.12 -2.85 -11.54
CA ARG A 792 -4.32 -3.24 -12.70
C ARG A 792 -3.25 -4.23 -12.27
N ILE A 793 -2.74 -4.98 -13.23
CA ILE A 793 -1.62 -5.89 -13.03
C ILE A 793 -0.31 -5.13 -13.27
N PHE A 794 0.57 -5.18 -12.27
CA PHE A 794 1.94 -4.71 -12.39
C PHE A 794 2.91 -5.85 -12.09
N THR A 795 4.09 -5.78 -12.68
CA THR A 795 5.18 -6.71 -12.40
C THR A 795 6.30 -5.94 -11.71
N LEU A 796 6.72 -6.44 -10.54
CA LEU A 796 7.90 -5.99 -9.82
C LEU A 796 9.05 -6.96 -10.07
N VAL A 797 10.19 -6.41 -10.46
CA VAL A 797 11.43 -7.13 -10.69
C VAL A 797 12.44 -6.67 -9.67
N ASP A 798 12.90 -7.60 -8.85
CA ASP A 798 13.98 -7.37 -7.91
C ASP A 798 15.28 -7.94 -8.47
N THR A 799 16.20 -7.05 -8.83
CA THR A 799 17.52 -7.45 -9.38
C THR A 799 18.51 -7.88 -8.29
N GLY A 800 18.24 -7.60 -7.01
CA GLY A 800 19.07 -8.07 -5.90
C GLY A 800 18.85 -9.56 -5.65
N ASP A 801 17.60 -9.95 -5.40
CA ASP A 801 17.23 -11.36 -5.18
C ASP A 801 16.97 -12.16 -6.49
N MET A 802 17.03 -11.50 -7.66
CA MET A 802 16.69 -12.05 -8.98
C MET A 802 15.27 -12.66 -9.06
N THR A 803 14.31 -12.03 -8.38
CA THR A 803 12.93 -12.51 -8.35
C THR A 803 11.97 -11.58 -9.06
N VAL A 804 10.91 -12.17 -9.62
CA VAL A 804 9.80 -11.47 -10.25
C VAL A 804 8.53 -11.72 -9.46
N SER A 805 7.79 -10.66 -9.14
CA SER A 805 6.52 -10.73 -8.41
C SER A 805 5.43 -10.00 -9.19
N VAL A 806 4.30 -10.67 -9.42
CA VAL A 806 3.12 -10.07 -10.05
C VAL A 806 2.19 -9.56 -8.95
N ILE A 807 1.82 -8.29 -9.03
CA ILE A 807 0.99 -7.59 -8.04
C ILE A 807 -0.26 -7.02 -8.70
N SER A 808 -1.26 -6.76 -7.86
CA SER A 808 -2.46 -6.02 -8.23
C SER A 808 -2.53 -4.74 -7.39
N ALA A 809 -2.72 -3.60 -8.05
CA ALA A 809 -2.87 -2.29 -7.40
C ALA A 809 -3.70 -1.35 -8.27
N GLU A 810 -4.36 -0.35 -7.70
CA GLU A 810 -5.04 0.70 -8.46
C GLU A 810 -4.03 1.67 -9.09
N ARG A 811 -3.00 2.04 -8.32
CA ARG A 811 -1.92 2.92 -8.75
C ARG A 811 -0.55 2.23 -8.64
N PRO A 812 0.42 2.61 -9.50
CA PRO A 812 1.79 2.11 -9.41
C PRO A 812 2.44 2.51 -8.07
N PRO A 813 2.82 1.56 -7.20
CA PRO A 813 3.45 1.88 -5.93
C PRO A 813 4.87 2.43 -6.15
N VAL A 814 5.20 3.59 -5.59
CA VAL A 814 6.50 4.27 -5.78
C VAL A 814 7.54 3.90 -4.73
N VAL A 815 7.10 3.35 -3.59
CA VAL A 815 7.99 2.91 -2.50
C VAL A 815 7.48 1.59 -1.92
N ALA A 816 8.42 0.72 -1.58
CA ALA A 816 8.22 -0.50 -0.82
C ALA A 816 8.72 -0.27 0.61
N LEU A 817 7.82 -0.33 1.60
CA LEU A 817 8.13 -0.13 3.01
C LEU A 817 8.07 -1.46 3.77
N ILE A 818 9.18 -1.84 4.39
CA ILE A 818 9.26 -3.01 5.27
C ILE A 818 8.73 -2.59 6.64
N CYS A 819 7.59 -3.14 7.04
CA CYS A 819 6.90 -2.78 8.28
C CYS A 819 6.69 -3.94 9.23
N GLY A 820 6.83 -5.19 8.77
CA GLY A 820 6.56 -6.36 9.61
C GLY A 820 7.20 -7.64 9.10
N ARG A 821 6.99 -8.72 9.84
CA ARG A 821 7.45 -10.08 9.54
C ARG A 821 6.37 -11.09 9.90
N GLU A 822 6.25 -12.12 9.07
CA GLU A 822 5.32 -13.23 9.25
C GLU A 822 5.93 -14.50 8.66
N GLY A 823 5.94 -15.59 9.43
CA GLY A 823 6.50 -16.88 8.98
C GLY A 823 7.97 -16.81 8.51
N GLY A 824 8.75 -15.85 9.04
CA GLY A 824 10.14 -15.60 8.63
C GLY A 824 10.33 -14.70 7.39
N MET A 825 9.27 -14.40 6.64
CA MET A 825 9.30 -13.46 5.50
C MET A 825 8.88 -12.05 5.92
N LEU A 826 9.33 -11.04 5.18
CA LEU A 826 8.99 -9.64 5.43
C LEU A 826 7.62 -9.31 4.87
N ARG A 827 6.82 -8.55 5.62
CA ARG A 827 5.60 -7.88 5.14
C ARG A 827 5.99 -6.50 4.64
N VAL A 828 5.90 -6.34 3.32
CA VAL A 828 6.32 -5.14 2.61
C VAL A 828 5.09 -4.43 2.04
N LEU A 829 4.85 -3.21 2.52
CA LEU A 829 3.79 -2.33 2.05
C LEU A 829 4.24 -1.69 0.74
N LEU A 830 3.40 -1.80 -0.28
CA LEU A 830 3.57 -1.12 -1.54
C LEU A 830 2.75 0.16 -1.49
N CYS A 831 3.41 1.32 -1.50
CA CYS A 831 2.76 2.60 -1.33
C CYS A 831 2.87 3.50 -2.56
N SER A 832 1.75 4.09 -2.97
CA SER A 832 1.73 5.27 -3.84
C SER A 832 1.97 6.52 -2.98
N TRP A 833 2.43 7.61 -3.59
CA TRP A 833 2.72 8.84 -2.85
C TRP A 833 1.89 9.99 -3.40
N ARG A 834 1.22 10.70 -2.48
CA ARG A 834 0.52 11.94 -2.78
C ARG A 834 1.27 13.11 -2.18
N PHE A 835 1.69 14.02 -3.04
CA PHE A 835 2.53 15.14 -2.65
C PHE A 835 1.77 16.21 -1.87
N GLU A 836 0.47 16.41 -2.14
CA GLU A 836 -0.38 17.44 -1.52
C GLU A 836 -0.38 17.37 0.01
N LYS A 837 -0.30 16.16 0.56
CA LYS A 837 -0.37 15.89 1.99
C LYS A 837 0.91 15.29 2.55
N ASN A 838 1.92 15.16 1.70
CA ASN A 838 3.09 14.31 1.88
C ASN A 838 2.71 12.96 2.56
N CYS A 839 1.79 12.23 1.92
CA CYS A 839 1.20 11.01 2.48
C CYS A 839 1.44 9.82 1.54
N LEU A 840 1.82 8.69 2.12
CA LEU A 840 1.98 7.41 1.43
C LEU A 840 0.70 6.59 1.56
N TYR A 841 0.08 6.22 0.44
CA TYR A 841 -1.15 5.43 0.44
C TYR A 841 -0.83 3.98 0.16
N ARG A 842 -1.35 3.08 0.99
CA ARG A 842 -1.11 1.65 0.86
C ARG A 842 -1.92 1.08 -0.31
N GLU A 843 -1.23 0.69 -1.37
CA GLU A 843 -1.81 0.09 -2.58
C GLU A 843 -1.84 -1.45 -2.53
N GLY A 844 -0.98 -2.05 -1.70
CA GLY A 844 -0.96 -3.50 -1.47
C GLY A 844 0.07 -3.92 -0.44
N VAL A 845 0.05 -5.19 -0.04
CA VAL A 845 1.07 -5.80 0.82
C VAL A 845 1.58 -7.08 0.17
N VAL A 846 2.90 -7.20 0.07
CA VAL A 846 3.59 -8.36 -0.50
C VAL A 846 4.55 -8.97 0.51
N ARG A 847 4.88 -10.25 0.31
CA ARG A 847 5.87 -10.96 1.12
C ARG A 847 7.22 -10.96 0.40
N MET A 848 8.29 -10.55 1.08
CA MET A 848 9.65 -10.54 0.52
C MET A 848 10.62 -11.31 1.41
N ARG A 849 11.77 -11.70 0.87
CA ARG A 849 12.80 -12.43 1.62
C ARG A 849 13.37 -11.55 2.74
N SER A 850 13.81 -12.18 3.82
CA SER A 850 14.39 -11.49 4.98
C SER A 850 15.73 -10.81 4.69
N SER A 851 16.48 -11.27 3.68
CA SER A 851 17.74 -10.66 3.21
C SER A 851 17.59 -9.17 2.86
N LEU A 852 16.42 -8.77 2.33
CA LEU A 852 16.13 -7.39 1.96
C LEU A 852 16.20 -6.40 3.13
N GLU A 853 15.97 -6.86 4.37
CA GLU A 853 15.93 -5.98 5.53
C GLU A 853 17.27 -5.25 5.73
N ALA A 854 18.39 -5.95 5.56
CA ALA A 854 19.74 -5.39 5.74
C ALA A 854 20.11 -4.39 4.63
N LEU A 855 19.54 -4.55 3.43
CA LEU A 855 19.85 -3.74 2.25
C LEU A 855 18.95 -2.50 2.11
N ALA A 856 17.84 -2.45 2.85
CA ALA A 856 16.87 -1.35 2.81
C ALA A 856 17.28 -0.15 3.68
N THR A 857 16.82 1.05 3.31
CA THR A 857 17.18 2.30 4.00
C THR A 857 16.21 2.59 5.14
N ARG A 858 16.72 2.87 6.36
CA ARG A 858 15.89 3.30 7.49
C ARG A 858 15.26 4.67 7.22
N ASN A 859 14.01 4.83 7.58
CA ASN A 859 13.21 6.04 7.41
C ASN A 859 12.40 6.29 8.68
N ASP A 860 12.30 7.57 9.01
CA ASP A 860 11.70 8.05 10.23
C ASP A 860 10.55 9.02 9.86
N TRP A 861 9.53 9.11 10.71
CA TRP A 861 8.42 10.07 10.57
C TRP A 861 7.73 10.03 9.20
N LEU A 862 7.31 8.83 8.78
CA LEU A 862 6.54 8.65 7.54
C LEU A 862 5.04 8.70 7.81
N LYS A 863 4.32 9.56 7.08
CA LYS A 863 2.85 9.57 7.09
C LYS A 863 2.30 8.54 6.11
N ILE A 864 1.55 7.57 6.62
CA ILE A 864 1.00 6.43 5.87
C ILE A 864 -0.52 6.36 6.05
N SER A 865 -1.25 6.20 4.95
CA SER A 865 -2.69 5.89 4.93
C SER A 865 -2.89 4.38 4.83
N LEU A 866 -3.78 3.83 5.68
CA LEU A 866 -4.18 2.41 5.62
C LEU A 866 -5.03 2.09 4.38
N ALA A 867 -5.67 3.11 3.79
CA ALA A 867 -6.47 2.98 2.58
C ALA A 867 -5.66 3.33 1.32
N SER A 868 -6.06 2.75 0.19
CA SER A 868 -5.52 3.10 -1.12
C SER A 868 -5.85 4.54 -1.50
N GLN A 869 -5.03 5.15 -2.37
CA GLN A 869 -5.28 6.53 -2.79
C GLN A 869 -6.60 6.65 -3.57
N GLY A 870 -6.95 5.61 -4.33
CA GLY A 870 -8.19 5.55 -5.09
C GLY A 870 -9.44 5.50 -4.21
N ASP A 871 -9.42 4.69 -3.15
CA ASP A 871 -10.54 4.60 -2.20
C ASP A 871 -10.77 5.94 -1.51
N VAL A 872 -9.69 6.57 -1.03
CA VAL A 872 -9.75 7.89 -0.40
C VAL A 872 -10.33 8.93 -1.36
N ASN A 873 -9.90 8.92 -2.62
CA ASN A 873 -10.42 9.86 -3.63
C ASN A 873 -11.91 9.67 -3.89
N ARG A 874 -12.38 8.42 -4.02
CA ARG A 874 -13.80 8.11 -4.20
C ARG A 874 -14.64 8.60 -3.03
N THR A 875 -14.19 8.37 -1.80
CA THR A 875 -14.90 8.85 -0.60
C THR A 875 -14.94 10.39 -0.57
N ARG A 876 -13.81 11.05 -0.80
CA ARG A 876 -13.71 12.53 -0.84
C ARG A 876 -14.67 13.11 -1.90
N LEU A 877 -14.65 12.57 -3.11
CA LEU A 877 -15.53 12.99 -4.19
C LEU A 877 -17.01 12.76 -3.87
N GLY A 878 -17.35 11.64 -3.24
CA GLY A 878 -18.72 11.36 -2.79
C GLY A 878 -19.26 12.42 -1.82
N HIS A 879 -18.44 12.85 -0.85
CA HIS A 879 -18.80 13.92 0.07
C HIS A 879 -18.93 15.29 -0.62
N LEU A 880 -18.01 15.62 -1.52
CA LEU A 880 -18.05 16.88 -2.27
C LEU A 880 -19.29 16.97 -3.17
N LYS A 881 -19.63 15.90 -3.88
CA LYS A 881 -20.84 15.81 -4.72
C LYS A 881 -22.10 15.97 -3.88
N LYS A 882 -22.18 15.34 -2.70
CA LYS A 882 -23.30 15.52 -1.76
C LYS A 882 -23.42 16.98 -1.30
N ARG A 883 -22.31 17.63 -0.93
CA ARG A 883 -22.31 19.03 -0.50
C ARG A 883 -22.80 19.96 -1.61
N HIS A 884 -22.27 19.82 -2.82
CA HIS A 884 -22.72 20.59 -3.99
C HIS A 884 -24.21 20.39 -4.28
N SER A 885 -24.72 19.15 -4.20
CA SER A 885 -26.14 18.85 -4.39
C SER A 885 -27.06 19.44 -3.30
N SER A 886 -26.55 19.57 -2.07
CA SER A 886 -27.29 20.20 -0.96
C SER A 886 -27.33 21.73 -1.07
N THR A 887 -26.31 22.35 -1.65
CA THR A 887 -26.28 23.80 -1.91
C THR A 887 -27.07 24.21 -3.16
N SER A 888 -27.28 23.31 -4.13
CA SER A 888 -28.07 23.61 -5.34
C SER A 888 -29.59 23.48 -5.14
N ASN A 889 -30.03 22.84 -4.05
CA ASN A 889 -31.43 22.78 -3.63
C ASN A 889 -31.60 23.57 -2.33
N PRO A 890 -31.71 24.92 -2.35
CA PRO A 890 -32.28 25.61 -1.21
C PRO A 890 -33.71 25.10 -1.08
N SER A 891 -33.99 24.34 -0.04
CA SER A 891 -35.37 24.10 0.41
C SER A 891 -36.10 25.45 0.41
N PRO A 892 -37.28 25.59 -0.22
CA PRO A 892 -38.03 26.83 -0.16
C PRO A 892 -38.23 27.17 1.32
N PRO A 893 -38.14 28.44 1.72
CA PRO A 893 -38.42 28.82 3.10
C PRO A 893 -39.83 28.34 3.42
N ASN A 894 -39.96 27.54 4.49
CA ASN A 894 -41.28 27.24 5.05
C ASN A 894 -41.95 28.59 5.34
N PRO A 895 -43.11 28.88 4.73
CA PRO A 895 -43.86 30.07 5.08
C PRO A 895 -44.61 29.76 6.37
N THR A 896 -43.95 29.90 7.52
CA THR A 896 -44.47 30.21 8.87
C THR A 896 -43.46 29.78 9.93
N ASP A 897 -42.77 30.77 10.50
CA ASP A 897 -42.60 30.99 11.94
C ASP A 897 -42.17 32.45 12.15
#